data_AF-A0A1E7FX00-F1
#
_entry.id   AF-A0A1E7FX00-F1
#
_cell.length_a   1.000
_cell.length_b   1.000
_cell.length_c   1.000
_cell.angle_alpha   90.00
_cell.angle_beta   90.00
_cell.angle_gamma   90.00
#
_symmetry.space_group_name_H-M   'P 1'
#
loop_
_entity.id
_entity.type
_entity.pdbx_description
1 polymer ?
#
loop_
_entity_poly.entity_id
_entity_poly.type
_entity_poly.pdbx_seq_one_letter_code
_entity_poly.pdbx_strand_id
1 'polypeptide(L)'
;MPTMNSYPRKIACISEALVVLLQNPSHASAMLAPLVQDVSIISDYGMEEQTMNPLRIRLLSVLLQNLETLSRLKRTEEQIYVCRALSASIDAIRKLKKGNETKNTDFSVENQIVKRLQNFVLDVLIKDEAALTVTSLHLLRTLIACYPNDMTGMGWKLLIEGANYPTTQVSSQQSSKHVNENTVHSREHVNKSRNIIRPHLPSMITIDSNDNSLRLHHKNPKTIALVADCLADFILVLPWNIWLKQSHSNQERMRYNTTRSLTISPPSKVNTSGLYKNAVDALEALIVIATNAFENCFDRILLNSLARLLKVLLLEIPYCDMKLVRSGGDLWAILFSVTFDSNESGPSKEKKAVSFQILLAAMGGKVTPQGDLLGMCAPGRAWFLNEKTSSEVFIKRLMDSFGSMDESLDWSIKILSSILRTLPDVALQRWDSFHKLFEGLDTSSTSGMELKRLEVFESLMLGRSNFTVSAELKPKNDIIIMDLSPIMLKSWSHNGLRRLVTIYAAFRSQDWIQLDTIKGRVLCHFEQMLEYCHNSNAKIREGASKAVGEFCTQYIAPTNLQWGIPEETKIRHFSLVSDKVCTSMLGLCGDQNAAVRSMSIFSLGNLASALIDSNQKDLLDTKRLHEISNAILSSFNDTNDKVVKNAIRSTGHTGNLLACSLLKYPRSDLSSSYTILVQVIKLLTLKLSNTLHVTLKEQKSTLTWKERSAAKKHGWGCCHSLGLVFEGLSAGIFKEKCNVLVSACSEAIYYLLQCPKNHTNLNEKVVVTSMAAICYLPSDLLTLNDYQKMGYIGEALIASVLILQKSPAIRINCDFSKANSSRRTVSSRMSAQNQQFLCYLLDSASIADASKVLNDEQITTQTIGMLYSWMVEQPLHARAFEIFAIALQQPGNNQGNVSFEQQFASRALQKYKQVRDVNVLNPLPPSENSNAVLEVYDEADEL
;
A
#
# COMPACT_ATOMS: atom_id res chain seq x y z
N MET A 1 44.42 40.79 -34.20
CA MET A 1 43.25 39.89 -34.36
C MET A 1 43.70 38.46 -34.03
N PRO A 2 43.24 37.86 -32.91
CA PRO A 2 43.49 36.45 -32.66
C PRO A 2 42.59 35.61 -33.58
N THR A 3 43.17 34.63 -34.25
CA THR A 3 42.48 33.77 -35.22
C THR A 3 41.33 33.00 -34.55
N MET A 4 40.14 33.08 -35.16
CA MET A 4 38.90 32.44 -34.71
C MET A 4 38.96 30.89 -34.60
N ASN A 5 40.08 30.26 -34.95
CA ASN A 5 40.28 28.80 -34.91
C ASN A 5 40.73 28.25 -33.54
N SER A 6 41.08 29.08 -32.55
CA SER A 6 41.56 28.60 -31.23
C SER A 6 40.48 28.46 -30.15
N TYR A 7 39.33 29.11 -30.34
CA TYR A 7 38.23 29.12 -29.39
C TYR A 7 37.54 27.74 -29.20
N PRO A 8 37.32 26.93 -30.25
CA PRO A 8 36.54 25.70 -30.11
C PRO A 8 37.30 24.57 -29.39
N ARG A 9 38.61 24.44 -29.65
CA ARG A 9 39.48 23.50 -28.92
C ARG A 9 39.56 23.79 -27.42
N LYS A 10 39.51 25.06 -27.02
CA LYS A 10 39.52 25.46 -25.61
C LYS A 10 38.25 25.00 -24.89
N ILE A 11 37.07 25.17 -25.50
CA ILE A 11 35.79 24.73 -24.93
C ILE A 11 35.77 23.20 -24.75
N ALA A 12 36.25 22.46 -25.74
CA ALA A 12 36.33 21.00 -25.66
C ALA A 12 37.23 20.53 -24.51
N CYS A 13 38.46 21.05 -24.41
CA CYS A 13 39.39 20.70 -23.34
C CYS A 13 38.85 21.03 -21.93
N ILE A 14 38.27 22.22 -21.76
CA ILE A 14 37.70 22.66 -20.48
C ILE A 14 36.53 21.77 -20.07
N SER A 15 35.64 21.46 -21.02
CA SER A 15 34.47 20.62 -20.76
C SER A 15 34.86 19.19 -20.40
N GLU A 16 35.87 18.60 -21.06
CA GLU A 16 36.34 17.25 -20.72
C GLU A 16 37.02 17.21 -19.35
N ALA A 17 37.85 18.21 -19.03
CA ALA A 17 38.44 18.34 -17.69
C ALA A 17 37.35 18.45 -16.62
N LEU A 18 36.28 19.22 -16.89
CA LEU A 18 35.15 19.34 -15.99
C LEU A 18 34.41 18.00 -15.80
N VAL A 19 34.18 17.23 -16.87
CA VAL A 19 33.56 15.90 -16.76
C VAL A 19 34.37 14.99 -15.85
N VAL A 20 35.70 14.94 -16.01
CA VAL A 20 36.59 14.12 -15.17
C VAL A 20 36.54 14.57 -13.71
N LEU A 21 36.55 15.88 -13.45
CA LEU A 21 36.44 16.42 -12.09
C LEU A 21 35.11 16.03 -11.43
N LEU A 22 33.99 16.17 -12.13
CA LEU A 22 32.66 15.93 -11.59
C LEU A 22 32.31 14.44 -11.43
N GLN A 23 33.03 13.55 -12.11
CA GLN A 23 32.93 12.11 -11.88
C GLN A 23 33.52 11.70 -10.53
N ASN A 24 34.45 12.48 -9.96
CA ASN A 24 34.97 12.25 -8.62
C ASN A 24 34.00 12.84 -7.57
N PRO A 25 33.44 12.02 -6.66
CA PRO A 25 32.48 12.49 -5.65
C PRO A 25 33.00 13.61 -4.74
N SER A 26 34.30 13.61 -4.39
CA SER A 26 34.86 14.64 -3.49
C SER A 26 34.96 16.00 -4.18
N HIS A 27 35.43 16.03 -5.43
CA HIS A 27 35.50 17.24 -6.24
C HIS A 27 34.11 17.76 -6.60
N ALA A 28 33.19 16.86 -6.97
CA ALA A 28 31.79 17.19 -7.19
C ALA A 28 31.17 17.83 -5.95
N SER A 29 31.40 17.26 -4.76
CA SER A 29 30.91 17.82 -3.50
C SER A 29 31.48 19.22 -3.24
N ALA A 30 32.80 19.41 -3.41
CA ALA A 30 33.44 20.71 -3.21
C ALA A 30 32.91 21.81 -4.15
N MET A 31 32.60 21.45 -5.40
CA MET A 31 32.14 22.40 -6.42
C MET A 31 30.62 22.62 -6.41
N LEU A 32 29.83 21.63 -5.99
CA LEU A 32 28.38 21.59 -6.21
C LEU A 32 27.51 21.46 -4.95
N ALA A 33 28.06 20.98 -3.83
CA ALA A 33 27.28 20.86 -2.60
C ALA A 33 26.90 22.25 -2.06
N PRO A 34 25.71 22.41 -1.45
CA PRO A 34 25.36 23.63 -0.72
C PRO A 34 26.42 23.97 0.33
N LEU A 35 26.66 25.26 0.55
CA LEU A 35 27.52 25.75 1.62
C LEU A 35 26.70 25.83 2.89
N VAL A 36 27.11 25.09 3.93
CA VAL A 36 26.55 25.22 5.27
C VAL A 36 27.12 26.52 5.86
N GLN A 37 26.26 27.49 6.18
CA GLN A 37 26.71 28.65 6.96
C GLN A 37 26.86 28.21 8.41
N ASP A 38 27.96 28.61 9.06
CA ASP A 38 28.24 28.24 10.45
C ASP A 38 27.04 28.56 11.33
N VAL A 39 26.60 27.55 12.09
CA VAL A 39 25.47 27.64 13.03
C VAL A 39 25.89 28.53 14.19
N SER A 40 25.68 29.84 14.06
CA SER A 40 25.76 30.74 15.20
C SER A 40 24.59 30.41 16.15
N ILE A 41 24.89 29.64 17.21
CA ILE A 41 24.38 29.52 18.60
C ILE A 41 22.94 29.98 18.98
N ILE A 42 22.15 30.66 18.15
CA ILE A 42 20.94 31.41 18.55
C ILE A 42 19.63 30.83 17.96
N SER A 43 19.62 29.63 17.35
CA SER A 43 18.33 29.01 16.98
C SER A 43 18.05 27.74 17.78
N ASP A 44 17.03 27.82 18.66
CA ASP A 44 16.45 26.73 19.46
C ASP A 44 15.87 25.56 18.63
N TYR A 45 16.11 25.53 17.32
CA TYR A 45 15.48 24.60 16.38
C TYR A 45 16.45 23.72 15.60
N GLY A 46 17.77 23.83 15.79
CA GLY A 46 18.74 22.85 15.27
C GLY A 46 18.69 22.61 13.76
N MET A 47 18.29 23.60 12.97
CA MET A 47 18.25 23.51 11.51
C MET A 47 19.47 24.22 10.91
N GLU A 48 20.30 23.51 10.15
CA GLU A 48 21.41 24.09 9.38
C GLU A 48 20.87 24.96 8.24
N GLU A 49 21.21 26.25 8.20
CA GLU A 49 20.95 27.08 7.03
C GLU A 49 21.96 26.76 5.92
N GLN A 50 21.47 26.13 4.86
CA GLN A 50 22.25 25.81 3.67
C GLN A 50 22.06 26.89 2.60
N THR A 51 23.15 27.52 2.18
CA THR A 51 23.16 28.45 1.05
C THR A 51 23.66 27.78 -0.22
N MET A 52 23.16 28.23 -1.37
CA MET A 52 23.60 27.70 -2.66
C MET A 52 25.06 28.05 -2.93
N ASN A 53 25.86 27.05 -3.31
CA ASN A 53 27.26 27.26 -3.69
C ASN A 53 27.36 28.16 -4.94
N PRO A 54 28.06 29.32 -4.85
CA PRO A 54 28.20 30.24 -5.98
C PRO A 54 28.89 29.62 -7.20
N LEU A 55 29.81 28.68 -6.99
CA LEU A 55 30.49 27.97 -8.08
C LEU A 55 29.51 27.10 -8.87
N ARG A 56 28.55 26.47 -8.19
CA ARG A 56 27.48 25.71 -8.83
C ARG A 56 26.64 26.57 -9.77
N ILE A 57 26.19 27.73 -9.30
CA ILE A 57 25.37 28.65 -10.11
C ILE A 57 26.17 29.15 -11.31
N ARG A 58 27.41 29.59 -11.09
CA ARG A 58 28.27 30.12 -12.15
C ARG A 58 28.60 29.06 -13.19
N LEU A 59 28.93 27.85 -12.77
CA LEU A 59 29.25 26.74 -13.66
C LEU A 59 28.07 26.40 -14.58
N LEU A 60 26.88 26.18 -14.00
CA LEU A 60 25.68 25.85 -14.78
C LEU A 60 25.32 26.98 -15.74
N SER A 61 25.41 28.24 -15.31
CA SER A 61 25.10 29.41 -16.16
C SER A 61 26.05 29.52 -17.35
N VAL A 62 27.36 29.34 -17.14
CA VAL A 62 28.38 29.44 -18.20
C VAL A 62 28.22 28.30 -19.22
N LEU A 63 28.04 27.07 -18.75
CA LEU A 63 27.82 25.92 -19.64
C LEU A 63 26.56 26.10 -20.49
N LEU A 64 25.51 26.65 -19.89
CA LEU A 64 24.23 26.87 -20.57
C LEU A 64 24.30 28.01 -21.58
N GLN A 65 25.01 29.11 -21.28
CA GLN A 65 25.29 30.19 -22.22
C GLN A 65 26.11 29.71 -23.43
N ASN A 66 27.11 28.86 -23.19
CA ASN A 66 27.89 28.24 -24.27
C ASN A 66 27.02 27.34 -25.15
N LEU A 67 26.11 26.57 -24.55
CA LEU A 67 25.18 25.71 -25.28
C LEU A 67 24.24 26.52 -26.19
N GLU A 68 23.64 27.59 -25.66
CA GLU A 68 22.77 28.50 -26.42
C GLU A 68 23.51 29.18 -27.58
N THR A 69 24.76 29.60 -27.35
CA THR A 69 25.59 30.25 -28.38
C THR A 69 25.97 29.27 -29.50
N LEU A 70 26.35 28.05 -29.14
CA LEU A 70 26.74 27.01 -30.10
C LEU A 70 25.55 26.50 -30.91
N SER A 71 24.33 26.49 -30.35
CA SER A 71 23.11 26.12 -31.07
C SER A 71 22.86 26.99 -32.31
N ARG A 72 23.23 28.28 -32.25
CA ARG A 72 23.07 29.24 -33.36
C ARG A 72 24.13 29.08 -34.46
N LEU A 73 25.23 28.38 -34.17
CA LEU A 73 26.41 28.31 -35.04
C LEU A 73 26.52 27.00 -35.83
N LYS A 74 25.56 26.07 -35.70
CA LYS A 74 25.53 24.75 -36.39
C LYS A 74 26.80 23.89 -36.24
N ARG A 75 27.66 24.14 -35.24
CA ARG A 75 28.87 23.33 -35.00
C ARG A 75 28.57 22.16 -34.07
N THR A 76 28.77 20.93 -34.54
CA THR A 76 28.31 19.70 -33.86
C THR A 76 29.27 19.17 -32.80
N GLU A 77 30.59 19.36 -32.94
CA GLU A 77 31.57 18.77 -32.01
C GLU A 77 31.64 19.48 -30.65
N GLU A 78 31.63 20.81 -30.62
CA GLU A 78 31.71 21.58 -29.38
C GLU A 78 30.44 21.45 -28.54
N GLN A 79 29.28 21.33 -29.21
CA GLN A 79 28.00 21.06 -28.56
C GLN A 79 28.04 19.72 -27.79
N ILE A 80 28.73 18.71 -28.31
CA ILE A 80 28.91 17.41 -27.64
C ILE A 80 29.66 17.61 -26.31
N TYR A 81 30.78 18.32 -26.30
CA TYR A 81 31.55 18.49 -25.07
C TYR A 81 30.77 19.25 -23.99
N VAL A 82 30.04 20.30 -24.38
CA VAL A 82 29.22 21.09 -23.45
C VAL A 82 28.04 20.27 -22.90
N CYS A 83 27.38 19.46 -23.73
CA CYS A 83 26.30 18.57 -23.26
C CYS A 83 26.81 17.49 -22.29
N ARG A 84 28.02 16.93 -22.51
CA ARG A 84 28.64 15.97 -21.57
C ARG A 84 28.94 16.62 -20.22
N ALA A 85 29.54 17.82 -20.24
CA ALA A 85 29.83 18.60 -19.04
C ALA A 85 28.58 18.95 -18.23
N LEU A 86 27.50 19.36 -18.91
CA LEU A 86 26.20 19.62 -18.28
C LEU A 86 25.60 18.35 -17.67
N SER A 87 25.62 17.23 -18.39
CA SER A 87 25.11 15.95 -17.90
C SER A 87 25.85 15.50 -16.64
N ALA A 88 27.19 15.56 -16.65
CA ALA A 88 28.01 15.23 -15.49
C ALA A 88 27.70 16.13 -14.28
N SER A 89 27.51 17.43 -14.53
CA SER A 89 27.19 18.42 -13.48
C SER A 89 25.84 18.12 -12.81
N ILE A 90 24.81 17.82 -13.62
CA ILE A 90 23.46 17.55 -13.12
C ILE A 90 23.41 16.20 -12.39
N ASP A 91 24.07 15.16 -12.91
CA ASP A 91 24.14 13.85 -12.24
C ASP A 91 24.88 13.93 -10.89
N ALA A 92 25.97 14.70 -10.83
CA ALA A 92 26.69 14.96 -9.59
C ALA A 92 25.80 15.65 -8.54
N ILE A 93 25.05 16.68 -8.95
CA ILE A 93 24.05 17.32 -8.08
C ILE A 93 23.03 16.30 -7.53
N ARG A 94 22.51 15.41 -8.39
CA ARG A 94 21.56 14.38 -7.98
C ARG A 94 22.14 13.43 -6.93
N LYS A 95 23.39 12.99 -7.14
CA LYS A 95 24.09 12.10 -6.20
C LYS A 95 24.29 12.77 -4.84
N LEU A 96 24.59 14.07 -4.82
CA LEU A 96 24.73 14.86 -3.59
C LEU A 96 23.38 15.07 -2.87
N LYS A 97 22.28 15.27 -3.60
CA LYS A 97 20.93 15.45 -3.02
C LYS A 97 20.37 14.18 -2.35
N LYS A 98 20.78 12.97 -2.78
CA LYS A 98 20.31 11.69 -2.18
C LYS A 98 20.66 11.50 -0.69
N GLY A 99 21.46 12.40 -0.09
CA GLY A 99 21.74 12.42 1.35
C GLY A 99 20.93 13.42 2.19
N ASN A 100 20.32 14.45 1.58
CA ASN A 100 19.66 15.56 2.29
C ASN A 100 18.35 15.95 1.59
N GLU A 101 17.24 15.27 1.90
CA GLU A 101 15.89 15.70 1.47
C GLU A 101 15.35 16.79 2.42
N THR A 102 15.89 18.00 2.35
CA THR A 102 15.27 19.16 2.98
C THR A 102 14.14 19.66 2.09
N LYS A 103 12.89 19.44 2.51
CA LYS A 103 11.65 19.76 1.79
C LYS A 103 11.35 21.26 1.59
N ASN A 104 12.25 22.15 1.98
CA ASN A 104 12.01 23.59 1.95
C ASN A 104 13.22 24.29 1.34
N THR A 105 13.13 24.70 0.07
CA THR A 105 13.76 25.93 -0.44
C THR A 105 13.35 26.16 -1.89
N ASP A 106 12.76 27.33 -2.14
CA ASP A 106 12.48 27.91 -3.46
C ASP A 106 13.80 28.21 -4.18
N PHE A 107 14.40 27.23 -4.86
CA PHE A 107 15.56 27.49 -5.71
C PHE A 107 15.11 27.99 -7.10
N SER A 108 14.65 29.25 -7.17
CA SER A 108 14.19 29.88 -8.42
C SER A 108 15.22 29.82 -9.56
N VAL A 109 16.52 29.78 -9.23
CA VAL A 109 17.62 29.71 -10.19
C VAL A 109 17.77 28.32 -10.82
N GLU A 110 17.58 27.23 -10.08
CA GLU A 110 17.58 25.87 -10.65
C GLU A 110 16.42 25.72 -11.64
N ASN A 111 15.23 26.23 -11.28
CA ASN A 111 14.06 26.21 -12.15
C ASN A 111 14.27 27.01 -13.45
N GLN A 112 14.99 28.14 -13.39
CA GLN A 112 15.36 28.89 -14.60
C GLN A 112 16.33 28.11 -15.50
N ILE A 113 17.31 27.43 -14.91
CA ILE A 113 18.26 26.59 -15.66
C ILE A 113 17.52 25.43 -16.34
N VAL A 114 16.64 24.74 -15.62
CA VAL A 114 15.82 23.66 -16.16
C VAL A 114 14.93 24.17 -17.31
N LYS A 115 14.26 25.31 -17.14
CA LYS A 115 13.42 25.91 -18.19
C LYS A 115 14.20 26.28 -19.46
N ARG A 116 15.41 26.80 -19.32
CA ARG A 116 16.26 27.12 -20.49
C ARG A 116 16.78 25.86 -21.19
N LEU A 117 17.16 24.83 -20.43
CA LEU A 117 17.56 23.54 -21.00
C LEU A 117 16.38 22.85 -21.72
N GLN A 118 15.17 22.95 -21.17
CA GLN A 118 13.96 22.48 -21.85
C GLN A 118 13.75 23.19 -23.19
N ASN A 119 13.87 24.52 -23.22
CA ASN A 119 13.74 25.29 -24.46
C ASN A 119 14.83 24.90 -25.48
N PHE A 120 16.07 24.72 -25.04
CA PHE A 120 17.15 24.25 -25.92
C PHE A 120 16.84 22.88 -26.51
N VAL A 121 16.45 21.90 -25.69
CA VAL A 121 16.16 20.55 -26.20
C VAL A 121 14.92 20.56 -27.10
N LEU A 122 13.90 21.39 -26.81
CA LEU A 122 12.74 21.59 -27.70
C LEU A 122 13.16 22.23 -29.03
N ASP A 123 14.02 23.25 -29.01
CA ASP A 123 14.52 23.90 -30.23
C ASP A 123 15.33 22.93 -31.09
N VAL A 124 16.20 22.12 -30.49
CA VAL A 124 16.96 21.07 -31.20
C VAL A 124 16.03 19.98 -31.75
N LEU A 125 14.99 19.59 -31.01
CA LEU A 125 14.06 18.54 -31.43
C LEU A 125 13.05 19.00 -32.49
N ILE A 126 12.66 20.27 -32.50
CA ILE A 126 11.54 20.79 -33.30
C ILE A 126 12.03 21.60 -34.51
N LYS A 127 13.15 22.34 -34.41
CA LYS A 127 13.57 23.30 -35.45
C LYS A 127 14.67 22.77 -36.37
N ASP A 128 15.48 21.83 -35.92
CA ASP A 128 16.59 21.27 -36.71
C ASP A 128 16.27 19.81 -37.02
N GLU A 129 15.82 19.52 -38.24
CA GLU A 129 15.65 18.13 -38.72
C GLU A 129 17.00 17.35 -38.71
N ALA A 130 18.11 18.04 -38.45
CA ALA A 130 19.44 17.50 -38.27
C ALA A 130 19.61 16.79 -36.90
N ALA A 131 19.42 15.47 -36.92
CA ALA A 131 19.93 14.43 -36.03
C ALA A 131 20.27 14.81 -34.57
N LEU A 132 19.40 14.42 -33.63
CA LEU A 132 19.76 14.30 -32.21
C LEU A 132 21.10 13.58 -32.05
N THR A 133 22.07 14.28 -31.46
CA THR A 133 23.34 13.66 -31.08
C THR A 133 23.13 12.78 -29.85
N VAL A 134 23.91 11.69 -29.75
CA VAL A 134 23.97 10.81 -28.57
C VAL A 134 24.07 11.61 -27.26
N THR A 135 24.82 12.70 -27.28
CA THR A 135 25.04 13.52 -26.10
C THR A 135 23.84 14.36 -25.69
N SER A 136 23.07 14.89 -26.65
CA SER A 136 21.84 15.63 -26.35
C SER A 136 20.80 14.72 -25.68
N LEU A 137 20.73 13.44 -26.07
CA LEU A 137 19.89 12.42 -25.44
C LEU A 137 20.36 12.08 -24.02
N HIS A 138 21.68 11.98 -23.79
CA HIS A 138 22.22 11.78 -22.44
C HIS A 138 21.88 12.94 -21.49
N LEU A 139 21.97 14.17 -21.99
CA LEU A 139 21.57 15.35 -21.23
C LEU A 139 20.08 15.31 -20.90
N LEU A 140 19.23 14.98 -21.88
CA LEU A 140 17.79 14.83 -21.68
C LEU A 140 17.45 13.78 -20.62
N ARG A 141 18.05 12.60 -20.69
CA ARG A 141 17.84 11.53 -19.70
C ARG A 141 18.28 11.94 -18.30
N THR A 142 19.40 12.65 -18.19
CA THR A 142 19.90 13.17 -16.92
C THR A 142 18.94 14.20 -16.32
N LEU A 143 18.38 15.08 -17.15
CA LEU A 143 17.38 16.06 -16.73
C LEU A 143 16.11 15.40 -16.20
N ILE A 144 15.56 14.41 -16.90
CA ILE A 144 14.35 13.68 -16.46
C ILE A 144 14.57 13.07 -15.07
N ALA A 145 15.74 12.47 -14.84
CA ALA A 145 16.03 11.80 -13.58
C ALA A 145 16.29 12.74 -12.39
N CYS A 146 16.59 14.02 -12.64
CA CYS A 146 16.90 15.01 -11.59
C CYS A 146 15.75 15.98 -11.33
N TYR A 147 14.97 16.30 -12.37
CA TYR A 147 13.90 17.29 -12.36
C TYR A 147 12.60 16.70 -12.95
N PRO A 148 12.08 15.59 -12.38
CA PRO A 148 10.97 14.86 -12.97
C PRO A 148 9.72 15.73 -13.15
N ASN A 149 9.39 16.57 -12.16
CA ASN A 149 8.22 17.45 -12.17
C ASN A 149 8.30 18.50 -13.28
N ASP A 150 9.43 19.18 -13.42
CA ASP A 150 9.61 20.21 -14.45
C ASP A 150 9.60 19.61 -15.85
N MET A 151 10.15 18.40 -16.00
CA MET A 151 10.26 17.70 -17.29
C MET A 151 8.93 17.08 -17.77
N THR A 152 7.90 17.01 -16.93
CA THR A 152 6.57 16.49 -17.31
C THR A 152 5.94 17.23 -18.49
N GLY A 153 5.99 18.56 -18.48
CA GLY A 153 5.44 19.40 -19.55
C GLY A 153 6.19 19.27 -20.88
N MET A 154 7.48 18.90 -20.82
CA MET A 154 8.27 18.60 -22.02
C MET A 154 7.99 17.19 -22.54
N GLY A 155 7.90 16.21 -21.64
CA GLY A 155 7.51 14.83 -21.97
C GLY A 155 6.18 14.79 -22.71
N TRP A 156 5.20 15.59 -22.28
CA TRP A 156 3.94 15.83 -22.98
C TRP A 156 4.16 16.19 -24.46
N LYS A 157 4.95 17.25 -24.72
CA LYS A 157 5.15 17.77 -26.07
C LYS A 157 5.84 16.78 -26.98
N LEU A 158 6.86 16.07 -26.47
CA LEU A 158 7.66 15.14 -27.24
C LEU A 158 6.95 13.82 -27.53
N LEU A 159 6.04 13.41 -26.66
CA LEU A 159 5.25 12.19 -26.82
C LEU A 159 3.96 12.43 -27.60
N ILE A 160 3.28 13.56 -27.41
CA ILE A 160 1.86 13.73 -27.80
C ILE A 160 1.64 14.81 -28.85
N GLU A 161 2.31 15.96 -28.76
CA GLU A 161 2.02 17.14 -29.61
C GLU A 161 2.81 17.21 -30.92
N GLY A 162 3.36 16.09 -31.42
CA GLY A 162 4.23 16.01 -32.63
C GLY A 162 4.16 17.26 -33.49
N ALA A 163 5.22 18.07 -33.48
CA ALA A 163 5.18 19.52 -33.65
C ALA A 163 4.20 19.92 -34.75
N ASN A 164 3.12 20.55 -34.34
CA ASN A 164 2.21 21.26 -35.23
C ASN A 164 2.98 22.44 -35.85
N TYR A 165 3.81 22.18 -36.84
CA TYR A 165 4.12 23.16 -37.86
C TYR A 165 3.39 22.76 -39.13
N PRO A 166 2.54 23.63 -39.69
CA PRO A 166 2.03 23.42 -41.03
C PRO A 166 3.26 23.34 -41.93
N THR A 167 3.43 22.21 -42.62
CA THR A 167 4.42 22.06 -43.67
C THR A 167 4.05 23.10 -44.73
N THR A 168 4.72 24.25 -44.71
CA THR A 168 4.57 25.25 -45.75
C THR A 168 4.97 24.56 -47.05
N GLN A 169 4.03 24.46 -47.97
CA GLN A 169 4.23 23.91 -49.31
C GLN A 169 5.49 24.54 -49.94
N VAL A 170 6.58 23.78 -49.98
CA VAL A 170 7.70 24.04 -50.90
C VAL A 170 7.61 22.97 -51.98
N SER A 171 6.62 23.11 -52.85
CA SER A 171 6.58 22.40 -54.13
C SER A 171 5.67 23.11 -55.11
N SER A 172 6.09 24.27 -55.59
CA SER A 172 5.67 24.76 -56.91
C SER A 172 6.58 25.89 -57.37
N GLN A 173 7.70 25.56 -58.00
CA GLN A 173 8.22 26.27 -59.17
C GLN A 173 9.49 25.58 -59.65
N GLN A 174 9.33 24.86 -60.77
CA GLN A 174 10.29 24.58 -61.84
C GLN A 174 10.22 23.13 -62.32
N SER A 175 9.28 22.86 -63.21
CA SER A 175 9.51 22.07 -64.43
C SER A 175 8.23 22.06 -65.27
N SER A 176 7.95 23.18 -65.94
CA SER A 176 7.14 23.14 -67.15
C SER A 176 8.01 22.64 -68.30
N LYS A 177 7.50 21.65 -69.05
CA LYS A 177 7.82 21.22 -70.43
C LYS A 177 8.23 19.75 -70.51
N HIS A 178 7.26 18.86 -70.64
CA HIS A 178 6.84 18.37 -71.96
C HIS A 178 5.58 17.52 -71.82
N VAL A 179 4.60 17.87 -72.64
CA VAL A 179 3.37 17.12 -72.90
C VAL A 179 3.75 15.84 -73.64
N ASN A 180 3.23 14.70 -73.18
CA ASN A 180 2.73 13.67 -74.08
C ASN A 180 1.58 12.94 -73.42
N GLU A 181 0.39 13.16 -73.99
CA GLU A 181 -0.84 12.44 -73.73
C GLU A 181 -0.72 11.02 -74.29
N ASN A 182 -1.06 10.04 -73.47
CA ASN A 182 -1.91 8.88 -73.78
C ASN A 182 -1.58 7.79 -72.75
N THR A 183 -2.53 7.45 -71.89
CA THR A 183 -3.17 6.11 -71.85
C THR A 183 -4.14 6.06 -70.66
N VAL A 184 -5.28 5.42 -70.94
CA VAL A 184 -6.52 5.32 -70.19
C VAL A 184 -6.48 4.21 -69.13
N HIS A 185 -7.22 4.45 -68.03
CA HIS A 185 -7.76 3.49 -67.03
C HIS A 185 -6.84 2.79 -66.01
N SER A 186 -6.82 3.36 -64.80
CA SER A 186 -6.97 2.58 -63.55
C SER A 186 -7.53 3.46 -62.43
N ARG A 187 -8.65 3.02 -61.85
CA ARG A 187 -9.30 3.62 -60.67
C ARG A 187 -8.38 3.42 -59.46
N GLU A 188 -7.62 4.44 -59.08
CA GLU A 188 -7.01 4.51 -57.75
C GLU A 188 -7.99 5.13 -56.75
N HIS A 189 -8.22 4.38 -55.68
CA HIS A 189 -8.84 4.86 -54.45
C HIS A 189 -8.08 6.10 -53.95
N VAL A 190 -8.74 7.25 -53.96
CA VAL A 190 -8.30 8.44 -53.24
C VAL A 190 -8.34 8.11 -51.74
N ASN A 191 -7.22 7.61 -51.23
CA ASN A 191 -6.90 7.59 -49.81
C ASN A 191 -6.86 9.04 -49.34
N LYS A 192 -7.95 9.51 -48.72
CA LYS A 192 -7.90 10.68 -47.85
C LYS A 192 -6.94 10.33 -46.70
N SER A 193 -5.66 10.68 -46.86
CA SER A 193 -4.69 10.61 -45.78
C SER A 193 -5.18 11.52 -44.66
N ARG A 194 -5.72 10.94 -43.59
CA ARG A 194 -5.79 11.65 -42.32
C ARG A 194 -4.36 12.09 -42.01
N ASN A 195 -4.15 13.38 -41.78
CA ASN A 195 -2.91 13.89 -41.21
C ASN A 195 -2.71 13.23 -39.85
N ILE A 196 -2.04 12.08 -39.83
CA ILE A 196 -1.64 11.39 -38.61
C ILE A 196 -0.50 12.24 -38.05
N ILE A 197 -0.79 12.93 -36.95
CA ILE A 197 0.20 13.63 -36.14
C ILE A 197 1.26 12.58 -35.77
N ARG A 198 2.46 12.67 -36.35
CA ARG A 198 3.55 11.73 -36.05
C ARG A 198 4.27 12.23 -34.78
N PRO A 199 4.24 11.48 -33.67
CA PRO A 199 4.97 11.88 -32.48
C PRO A 199 6.49 11.79 -32.75
N HIS A 200 7.22 12.87 -32.46
CA HIS A 200 8.62 13.02 -32.89
C HIS A 200 9.54 11.95 -32.32
N LEU A 201 9.62 11.82 -30.99
CA LEU A 201 10.58 10.91 -30.36
C LEU A 201 10.25 9.43 -30.63
N PRO A 202 8.99 8.97 -30.57
CA PRO A 202 8.62 7.61 -30.98
C PRO A 202 8.97 7.30 -32.43
N SER A 203 8.74 8.24 -33.36
CA SER A 203 9.06 8.03 -34.79
C SER A 203 10.57 7.80 -35.05
N MET A 204 11.45 8.15 -34.11
CA MET A 204 12.88 7.90 -34.25
C MET A 204 13.28 6.44 -34.00
N ILE A 205 12.36 5.60 -33.52
CA ILE A 205 12.57 4.16 -33.30
C ILE A 205 11.95 3.30 -34.43
N THR A 206 11.28 3.88 -35.43
CA THR A 206 10.72 3.09 -36.53
C THR A 206 11.83 2.40 -37.33
N ILE A 207 11.72 1.08 -37.48
CA ILE A 207 12.58 0.26 -38.34
C ILE A 207 11.78 0.00 -39.61
N ASP A 208 12.18 0.55 -40.76
CA ASP A 208 11.50 0.31 -42.03
C ASP A 208 11.69 -1.16 -42.45
N SER A 209 10.59 -1.89 -42.61
CA SER A 209 10.60 -3.34 -42.90
C SER A 209 10.58 -3.68 -44.39
N ASN A 210 10.43 -2.70 -45.29
CA ASN A 210 10.14 -2.94 -46.70
C ASN A 210 11.20 -2.46 -47.71
N ASP A 211 12.33 -1.89 -47.28
CA ASP A 211 13.33 -1.41 -48.24
C ASP A 211 14.75 -1.82 -47.82
N ASN A 212 15.24 -2.90 -48.42
CA ASN A 212 16.65 -3.32 -48.31
C ASN A 212 17.60 -2.35 -49.03
N SER A 213 17.11 -1.28 -49.65
CA SER A 213 17.93 -0.26 -50.27
C SER A 213 17.19 1.07 -50.29
N LEU A 214 17.76 2.10 -49.64
CA LEU A 214 17.36 3.52 -49.71
C LEU A 214 16.20 3.98 -48.79
N ARG A 215 16.46 4.00 -47.48
CA ARG A 215 16.27 5.19 -46.59
C ARG A 215 16.71 5.00 -45.13
N LEU A 216 17.52 3.97 -44.84
CA LEU A 216 18.36 3.88 -43.64
C LEU A 216 19.61 4.79 -43.75
N HIS A 217 19.44 6.07 -44.06
CA HIS A 217 20.53 7.02 -43.82
C HIS A 217 20.60 7.35 -42.32
N HIS A 218 21.53 6.65 -41.65
CA HIS A 218 22.20 7.06 -40.41
C HIS A 218 21.38 7.25 -39.14
N LYS A 219 20.95 6.15 -38.49
CA LYS A 219 20.85 6.14 -37.02
C LYS A 219 21.63 4.99 -36.42
N ASN A 220 22.71 5.34 -35.73
CA ASN A 220 23.51 4.46 -34.90
C ASN A 220 22.59 3.71 -33.90
N PRO A 221 22.65 2.37 -33.77
CA PRO A 221 21.86 1.61 -32.80
C PRO A 221 21.94 2.18 -31.37
N LYS A 222 23.08 2.78 -31.00
CA LYS A 222 23.26 3.48 -29.72
C LYS A 222 22.35 4.70 -29.58
N THR A 223 22.11 5.46 -30.65
CA THR A 223 21.19 6.60 -30.65
C THR A 223 19.76 6.12 -30.45
N ILE A 224 19.33 5.06 -31.16
CA ILE A 224 17.98 4.50 -31.02
C ILE A 224 17.78 3.90 -29.62
N ALA A 225 18.78 3.20 -29.09
CA ALA A 225 18.77 2.69 -27.72
C ALA A 225 18.58 3.81 -26.69
N LEU A 226 19.27 4.93 -26.85
CA LEU A 226 19.11 6.11 -25.98
C LEU A 226 17.74 6.78 -26.13
N VAL A 227 17.19 6.83 -27.34
CA VAL A 227 15.81 7.30 -27.56
C VAL A 227 14.82 6.42 -26.80
N ALA A 228 14.95 5.09 -26.89
CA ALA A 228 14.09 4.15 -26.15
C ALA A 228 14.23 4.33 -24.64
N ASP A 229 15.45 4.53 -24.14
CA ASP A 229 15.70 4.85 -22.73
C ASP A 229 15.05 6.17 -22.29
N CYS A 230 15.15 7.23 -23.10
CA CYS A 230 14.52 8.51 -22.82
C CYS A 230 12.99 8.40 -22.78
N LEU A 231 12.38 7.65 -23.70
CA LEU A 231 10.94 7.40 -23.69
C LEU A 231 10.50 6.64 -22.44
N ALA A 232 11.26 5.62 -22.03
CA ALA A 232 11.00 4.89 -20.79
C ALA A 232 11.08 5.81 -19.56
N ASP A 233 12.12 6.66 -19.50
CA ASP A 233 12.29 7.64 -18.42
C ASP A 233 11.16 8.69 -18.42
N PHE A 234 10.68 9.12 -19.58
CA PHE A 234 9.53 10.02 -19.66
C PHE A 234 8.26 9.37 -19.10
N ILE A 235 7.89 8.17 -19.57
CA ILE A 235 6.67 7.47 -19.13
C ILE A 235 6.64 7.34 -17.59
N LEU A 236 7.79 7.11 -16.96
CA LEU A 236 7.91 6.99 -15.50
C LEU A 236 7.63 8.30 -14.74
N VAL A 237 7.87 9.47 -15.35
CA VAL A 237 7.68 10.77 -14.69
C VAL A 237 6.37 11.47 -15.06
N LEU A 238 5.60 10.94 -16.02
CA LEU A 238 4.36 11.59 -16.46
C LEU A 238 3.28 11.57 -15.38
N PRO A 239 2.55 12.68 -15.18
CA PRO A 239 1.51 12.78 -14.16
C PRO A 239 0.20 12.18 -14.68
N TRP A 240 0.19 10.86 -14.84
CA TRP A 240 -0.94 10.09 -15.38
C TRP A 240 -2.27 10.43 -14.72
N ASN A 241 -2.25 10.68 -13.41
CA ASN A 241 -3.42 11.04 -12.62
C ASN A 241 -4.03 12.39 -12.99
N ILE A 242 -3.23 13.33 -13.49
CA ILE A 242 -3.68 14.64 -13.95
C ILE A 242 -4.22 14.53 -15.38
N TRP A 243 -3.56 13.76 -16.24
CA TRP A 243 -3.86 13.72 -17.68
C TRP A 243 -5.03 12.81 -18.03
N LEU A 244 -5.09 11.64 -17.39
CA LEU A 244 -6.12 10.64 -17.67
C LEU A 244 -7.25 10.70 -16.65
N LYS A 245 -7.49 11.86 -16.03
CA LYS A 245 -8.52 12.17 -15.00
C LYS A 245 -9.61 11.10 -14.91
N GLN A 246 -9.36 10.10 -14.08
CA GLN A 246 -10.41 9.28 -13.51
C GLN A 246 -10.58 9.81 -12.09
N SER A 247 -11.80 10.21 -11.74
CA SER A 247 -12.18 10.77 -10.44
C SER A 247 -11.41 10.11 -9.29
N HIS A 248 -10.90 10.89 -8.33
CA HIS A 248 -10.05 10.38 -7.23
C HIS A 248 -10.67 9.21 -6.44
N SER A 249 -12.01 9.07 -6.43
CA SER A 249 -12.71 7.90 -5.87
C SER A 249 -12.39 6.57 -6.57
N ASN A 250 -11.94 6.61 -7.83
CA ASN A 250 -11.58 5.46 -8.65
C ASN A 250 -10.08 5.18 -8.69
N GLN A 251 -9.20 6.06 -8.18
CA GLN A 251 -7.75 5.86 -8.22
C GLN A 251 -7.19 5.12 -7.00
N GLU A 252 -7.66 5.46 -5.80
CA GLU A 252 -7.43 4.61 -4.62
C GLU A 252 -8.14 3.27 -4.81
N ARG A 253 -9.32 3.28 -5.43
CA ARG A 253 -9.91 2.04 -5.93
C ARG A 253 -8.98 1.38 -6.95
N MET A 254 -8.52 1.97 -8.06
CA MET A 254 -7.71 1.27 -9.08
C MET A 254 -6.36 0.73 -8.58
N ARG A 255 -5.65 1.40 -7.66
CA ARG A 255 -4.42 0.83 -7.08
C ARG A 255 -4.69 -0.39 -6.18
N TYR A 256 -5.92 -0.52 -5.64
CA TYR A 256 -6.37 -1.68 -4.86
C TYR A 256 -7.40 -2.59 -5.60
N ASN A 257 -7.96 -2.16 -6.74
CA ASN A 257 -9.07 -2.71 -7.53
C ASN A 257 -8.69 -2.98 -8.99
N THR A 258 -7.39 -2.94 -9.36
CA THR A 258 -6.89 -3.72 -10.51
C THR A 258 -7.30 -5.21 -10.43
N THR A 259 -7.83 -5.65 -9.29
CA THR A 259 -8.38 -6.97 -8.99
C THR A 259 -9.85 -7.18 -9.42
N ARG A 260 -10.76 -6.18 -9.40
CA ARG A 260 -12.21 -6.50 -9.30
C ARG A 260 -13.15 -6.24 -10.49
N SER A 261 -12.79 -5.47 -11.54
CA SER A 261 -13.70 -5.35 -12.68
C SER A 261 -13.01 -5.02 -14.00
N LEU A 262 -13.32 -5.80 -15.04
CA LEU A 262 -13.06 -5.49 -16.45
C LEU A 262 -13.99 -4.39 -16.99
N THR A 263 -14.94 -3.89 -16.20
CA THR A 263 -15.69 -2.69 -16.57
C THR A 263 -14.76 -1.49 -16.46
N ILE A 264 -13.92 -1.30 -17.47
CA ILE A 264 -13.57 0.02 -17.95
C ILE A 264 -14.92 0.62 -18.32
N SER A 265 -15.59 1.25 -17.36
CA SER A 265 -16.74 2.08 -17.68
C SER A 265 -16.21 3.08 -18.68
N PRO A 266 -16.68 3.07 -19.94
CA PRO A 266 -16.26 4.08 -20.89
C PRO A 266 -16.50 5.43 -20.21
N PRO A 267 -15.57 6.39 -20.34
CA PRO A 267 -15.79 7.71 -19.76
C PRO A 267 -17.21 8.13 -20.17
N SER A 268 -18.03 8.51 -19.17
CA SER A 268 -19.38 8.98 -19.46
C SER A 268 -19.26 9.99 -20.59
N LYS A 269 -20.14 9.90 -21.60
CA LYS A 269 -20.06 10.63 -22.88
C LYS A 269 -19.97 12.17 -22.76
N VAL A 270 -19.90 12.69 -21.54
CA VAL A 270 -19.82 14.10 -21.20
C VAL A 270 -18.37 14.43 -20.82
N ASN A 271 -17.62 14.95 -21.81
CA ASN A 271 -16.33 15.68 -21.67
C ASN A 271 -15.02 14.87 -21.57
N THR A 272 -14.72 13.96 -22.50
CA THR A 272 -13.31 13.63 -22.78
C THR A 272 -12.67 14.82 -23.48
N SER A 273 -11.72 15.50 -22.82
CA SER A 273 -10.99 16.63 -23.41
C SER A 273 -10.21 16.20 -24.66
N GLY A 274 -9.95 17.12 -25.59
CA GLY A 274 -9.09 16.83 -26.76
C GLY A 274 -7.70 16.34 -26.36
N LEU A 275 -7.21 16.79 -25.18
CA LEU A 275 -5.97 16.34 -24.56
C LEU A 275 -5.95 14.82 -24.29
N TYR A 276 -7.04 14.29 -23.72
CA TYR A 276 -7.18 12.86 -23.42
C TYR A 276 -7.06 12.02 -24.68
N LYS A 277 -7.80 12.39 -25.73
CA LYS A 277 -7.80 11.67 -27.01
C LYS A 277 -6.41 11.69 -27.66
N ASN A 278 -5.77 12.85 -27.71
CA ASN A 278 -4.42 12.97 -28.28
C ASN A 278 -3.40 12.13 -27.49
N ALA A 279 -3.49 12.11 -26.16
CA ALA A 279 -2.63 11.29 -25.31
C ALA A 279 -2.82 9.80 -25.58
N VAL A 280 -4.07 9.34 -25.67
CA VAL A 280 -4.41 7.95 -26.00
C VAL A 280 -3.87 7.57 -27.39
N ASP A 281 -4.15 8.37 -28.42
CA ASP A 281 -3.72 8.08 -29.80
C ASP A 281 -2.17 8.08 -29.91
N ALA A 282 -1.47 8.96 -29.20
CA ALA A 282 -0.01 9.00 -29.18
C ALA A 282 0.63 7.82 -28.44
N LEU A 283 0.06 7.40 -27.32
CA LEU A 283 0.50 6.21 -26.58
C LEU A 283 0.25 4.93 -27.38
N GLU A 284 -0.90 4.83 -28.05
CA GLU A 284 -1.20 3.76 -28.99
C GLU A 284 -0.12 3.68 -30.08
N ALA A 285 0.20 4.81 -30.72
CA ALA A 285 1.26 4.87 -31.73
C ALA A 285 2.63 4.45 -31.18
N LEU A 286 3.00 4.91 -29.97
CA LEU A 286 4.25 4.52 -29.33
C LEU A 286 4.31 3.01 -29.05
N ILE A 287 3.23 2.42 -28.55
CA ILE A 287 3.15 0.98 -28.31
C ILE A 287 3.37 0.23 -29.63
N VAL A 288 2.67 0.61 -30.70
CA VAL A 288 2.81 -0.03 -32.02
C VAL A 288 4.24 0.10 -32.55
N ILE A 289 4.82 1.30 -32.51
CA ILE A 289 6.19 1.53 -33.00
C ILE A 289 7.21 0.71 -32.20
N ALA A 290 7.14 0.73 -30.86
CA ALA A 290 8.07 -0.02 -30.02
C ALA A 290 7.92 -1.53 -30.21
N THR A 291 6.71 -2.00 -30.46
CA THR A 291 6.40 -3.41 -30.75
C THR A 291 7.06 -3.85 -32.06
N ASN A 292 6.84 -3.11 -33.15
CA ASN A 292 7.45 -3.40 -34.45
C ASN A 292 8.99 -3.29 -34.40
N ALA A 293 9.52 -2.32 -33.66
CA ALA A 293 10.96 -2.16 -33.48
C ALA A 293 11.56 -3.36 -32.74
N PHE A 294 10.88 -3.86 -31.71
CA PHE A 294 11.32 -5.04 -30.97
C PHE A 294 11.25 -6.31 -31.82
N GLU A 295 10.17 -6.51 -32.57
CA GLU A 295 9.99 -7.67 -33.45
C GLU A 295 11.13 -7.78 -34.47
N ASN A 296 11.55 -6.66 -35.06
CA ASN A 296 12.61 -6.61 -36.07
C ASN A 296 14.03 -6.38 -35.50
N CYS A 297 14.20 -6.30 -34.17
CA CYS A 297 15.51 -6.01 -33.57
C CYS A 297 16.42 -7.25 -33.50
N PHE A 298 17.65 -7.11 -34.02
CA PHE A 298 18.75 -8.07 -33.91
C PHE A 298 19.98 -7.53 -33.15
N ASP A 299 20.06 -6.22 -32.91
CA ASP A 299 21.18 -5.58 -32.19
C ASP A 299 21.02 -5.72 -30.67
N ARG A 300 22.09 -6.16 -30.00
CA ARG A 300 22.10 -6.45 -28.55
C ARG A 300 21.94 -5.21 -27.67
N ILE A 301 22.54 -4.08 -28.06
CA ILE A 301 22.48 -2.84 -27.28
C ILE A 301 21.07 -2.26 -27.37
N LEU A 302 20.52 -2.21 -28.58
CA LEU A 302 19.15 -1.76 -28.84
C LEU A 302 18.11 -2.66 -28.16
N LEU A 303 18.31 -3.98 -28.17
CA LEU A 303 17.41 -4.94 -27.54
C LEU A 303 17.17 -4.64 -26.06
N ASN A 304 18.22 -4.34 -25.29
CA ASN A 304 18.10 -4.05 -23.86
C ASN A 304 17.33 -2.75 -23.57
N SER A 305 17.56 -1.69 -24.34
CA SER A 305 16.83 -0.43 -24.18
C SER A 305 15.38 -0.53 -24.66
N LEU A 306 15.12 -1.27 -25.75
CA LEU A 306 13.76 -1.59 -26.18
C LEU A 306 13.03 -2.43 -25.12
N ALA A 307 13.68 -3.42 -24.54
CA ALA A 307 13.11 -4.24 -23.48
C ALA A 307 12.68 -3.42 -22.26
N ARG A 308 13.53 -2.47 -21.86
CA ARG A 308 13.22 -1.53 -20.79
C ARG A 308 12.00 -0.68 -21.14
N LEU A 309 11.95 -0.14 -22.37
CA LEU A 309 10.80 0.62 -22.85
C LEU A 309 9.51 -0.21 -22.83
N LEU A 310 9.52 -1.41 -23.42
CA LEU A 310 8.36 -2.30 -23.45
C LEU A 310 7.86 -2.67 -22.06
N LYS A 311 8.78 -2.97 -21.13
CA LYS A 311 8.44 -3.21 -19.72
C LYS A 311 7.74 -2.01 -19.09
N VAL A 312 8.25 -0.80 -19.32
CA VAL A 312 7.66 0.44 -18.81
C VAL A 312 6.31 0.73 -19.47
N LEU A 313 6.15 0.49 -20.77
CA LEU A 313 4.86 0.61 -21.47
C LEU A 313 3.80 -0.29 -20.83
N LEU A 314 4.11 -1.56 -20.56
CA LEU A 314 3.17 -2.51 -19.97
C LEU A 314 2.85 -2.25 -18.49
N LEU A 315 3.80 -1.71 -17.72
CA LEU A 315 3.66 -1.57 -16.25
C LEU A 315 3.18 -0.18 -15.81
N GLU A 316 3.53 0.88 -16.55
CA GLU A 316 3.34 2.25 -16.08
C GLU A 316 2.20 2.98 -16.81
N ILE A 317 1.84 2.57 -18.03
CA ILE A 317 0.72 3.18 -18.74
C ILE A 317 -0.60 2.81 -18.04
N PRO A 318 -1.44 3.80 -17.68
CA PRO A 318 -2.79 3.53 -17.22
C PRO A 318 -3.64 3.20 -18.45
N TYR A 319 -3.87 1.91 -18.67
CA TYR A 319 -4.70 1.36 -19.75
C TYR A 319 -6.21 1.67 -19.55
N CYS A 320 -6.53 2.95 -19.55
CA CYS A 320 -7.86 3.51 -19.29
C CYS A 320 -8.76 3.58 -20.53
N ASP A 321 -8.22 3.27 -21.71
CA ASP A 321 -8.94 3.25 -22.99
C ASP A 321 -8.79 1.87 -23.65
N MET A 322 -9.87 1.38 -24.27
CA MET A 322 -9.89 0.09 -24.95
C MET A 322 -8.92 0.01 -26.12
N LYS A 323 -8.57 1.12 -26.78
CA LYS A 323 -7.52 1.16 -27.81
C LYS A 323 -6.17 0.80 -27.22
N LEU A 324 -5.79 1.43 -26.10
CA LEU A 324 -4.53 1.12 -25.42
C LEU A 324 -4.49 -0.33 -24.95
N VAL A 325 -5.61 -0.84 -24.42
CA VAL A 325 -5.72 -2.26 -24.02
C VAL A 325 -5.49 -3.19 -25.21
N ARG A 326 -6.06 -2.88 -26.39
CA ARG A 326 -5.88 -3.67 -27.62
C ARG A 326 -4.43 -3.63 -28.08
N SER A 327 -3.83 -2.45 -28.25
CA SER A 327 -2.45 -2.32 -28.73
C SER A 327 -1.45 -2.92 -27.75
N GLY A 328 -1.70 -2.79 -26.44
CA GLY A 328 -0.92 -3.50 -25.41
C GLY A 328 -1.10 -5.02 -25.48
N GLY A 329 -2.28 -5.50 -25.89
CA GLY A 329 -2.57 -6.92 -26.12
C GLY A 329 -1.84 -7.47 -27.34
N ASP A 330 -1.66 -6.65 -28.39
CA ASP A 330 -0.86 -7.02 -29.56
C ASP A 330 0.63 -7.12 -29.20
N LEU A 331 1.15 -6.14 -28.44
CA LEU A 331 2.49 -6.23 -27.84
C LEU A 331 2.67 -7.49 -27.00
N TRP A 332 1.68 -7.82 -26.17
CA TRP A 332 1.68 -9.04 -25.37
C TRP A 332 1.78 -10.30 -26.23
N ALA A 333 0.99 -10.37 -27.32
CA ALA A 333 1.00 -11.50 -28.24
C ALA A 333 2.36 -11.67 -28.94
N ILE A 334 3.04 -10.58 -29.31
CA ILE A 334 4.37 -10.60 -29.93
C ILE A 334 5.45 -11.02 -28.93
N LEU A 335 5.41 -10.51 -27.70
CA LEU A 335 6.33 -10.99 -26.66
C LEU A 335 6.16 -12.50 -26.41
N PHE A 336 4.91 -12.96 -26.42
CA PHE A 336 4.59 -14.38 -26.29
C PHE A 336 5.15 -15.21 -27.46
N SER A 337 4.88 -14.82 -28.70
CA SER A 337 5.39 -15.54 -29.88
C SER A 337 6.91 -15.62 -29.84
N VAL A 338 7.58 -14.51 -29.55
CA VAL A 338 9.05 -14.47 -29.45
C VAL A 338 9.59 -15.41 -28.35
N THR A 339 8.95 -15.47 -27.17
CA THR A 339 9.42 -16.33 -26.08
C THR A 339 9.30 -17.83 -26.41
N PHE A 340 8.24 -18.25 -27.10
CA PHE A 340 7.89 -19.67 -27.27
C PHE A 340 7.93 -20.16 -28.73
N ASP A 341 8.42 -19.37 -29.68
CA ASP A 341 8.63 -19.84 -31.05
C ASP A 341 9.74 -20.91 -31.09
N SER A 342 9.42 -22.06 -31.67
CA SER A 342 10.27 -23.25 -31.73
C SER A 342 11.09 -23.35 -33.02
N ASN A 343 10.94 -22.40 -33.95
CA ASN A 343 11.65 -22.46 -35.24
C ASN A 343 13.18 -22.28 -35.08
N GLU A 344 13.97 -23.11 -35.78
CA GLU A 344 15.44 -23.05 -35.80
C GLU A 344 15.98 -21.73 -36.39
N SER A 345 15.21 -21.08 -37.27
CA SER A 345 15.47 -19.72 -37.76
C SER A 345 14.90 -18.61 -36.85
N GLY A 346 14.47 -18.97 -35.64
CA GLY A 346 13.73 -18.12 -34.71
C GLY A 346 14.58 -17.08 -33.95
N PRO A 347 13.96 -16.34 -33.02
CA PRO A 347 14.62 -15.26 -32.28
C PRO A 347 15.80 -15.78 -31.44
N SER A 348 16.84 -14.94 -31.30
CA SER A 348 18.04 -15.29 -30.52
C SER A 348 17.72 -15.65 -29.06
N LYS A 349 18.54 -16.51 -28.43
CA LYS A 349 18.36 -16.92 -27.01
C LYS A 349 18.26 -15.70 -26.07
N GLU A 350 19.01 -14.65 -26.37
CA GLU A 350 18.95 -13.38 -25.62
C GLU A 350 17.60 -12.68 -25.78
N LYS A 351 17.06 -12.58 -27.01
CA LYS A 351 15.74 -11.99 -27.28
C LYS A 351 14.60 -12.79 -26.63
N LYS A 352 14.69 -14.13 -26.63
CA LYS A 352 13.75 -15.00 -25.89
C LYS A 352 13.78 -14.73 -24.39
N ALA A 353 14.96 -14.70 -23.79
CA ALA A 353 15.15 -14.46 -22.36
C ALA A 353 14.66 -13.07 -21.93
N VAL A 354 14.93 -12.05 -22.75
CA VAL A 354 14.44 -10.67 -22.54
C VAL A 354 12.91 -10.62 -22.61
N SER A 355 12.30 -11.22 -23.63
CA SER A 355 10.84 -11.28 -23.79
C SER A 355 10.19 -11.97 -22.58
N PHE A 356 10.78 -13.09 -22.13
CA PHE A 356 10.35 -13.81 -20.94
C PHE A 356 10.38 -12.93 -19.68
N GLN A 357 11.46 -12.16 -19.47
CA GLN A 357 11.55 -11.26 -18.32
C GLN A 357 10.51 -10.15 -18.33
N ILE A 358 10.18 -9.61 -19.51
CA ILE A 358 9.14 -8.59 -19.67
C ILE A 358 7.78 -9.20 -19.34
N LEU A 359 7.45 -10.36 -19.92
CA LEU A 359 6.20 -11.08 -19.65
C LEU A 359 6.06 -11.39 -18.16
N LEU A 360 7.08 -11.97 -17.53
CA LEU A 360 7.04 -12.34 -16.11
C LEU A 360 6.84 -11.10 -15.21
N ALA A 361 7.46 -9.96 -15.55
CA ALA A 361 7.25 -8.73 -14.82
C ALA A 361 5.82 -8.19 -14.98
N ALA A 362 5.28 -8.24 -16.21
CA ALA A 362 3.95 -7.74 -16.55
C ALA A 362 2.80 -8.68 -16.13
N MET A 363 3.09 -9.97 -15.91
CA MET A 363 2.15 -10.93 -15.31
C MET A 363 1.97 -10.74 -13.80
N GLY A 364 2.94 -10.15 -13.11
CA GLY A 364 2.89 -9.96 -11.67
C GLY A 364 3.05 -11.27 -10.88
N GLY A 365 2.28 -11.42 -9.80
CA GLY A 365 2.28 -12.61 -8.94
C GLY A 365 3.27 -12.55 -7.77
N LYS A 366 4.12 -11.52 -7.72
CA LYS A 366 5.06 -11.29 -6.60
C LYS A 366 4.41 -10.47 -5.50
N VAL A 367 4.67 -10.85 -4.25
CA VAL A 367 4.26 -10.09 -3.07
C VAL A 367 5.37 -9.09 -2.72
N THR A 368 5.01 -7.82 -2.55
CA THR A 368 5.94 -6.75 -2.14
C THR A 368 6.41 -6.98 -0.70
N PRO A 369 7.51 -6.35 -0.25
CA PRO A 369 7.90 -6.36 1.16
C PRO A 369 6.82 -5.84 2.11
N GLN A 370 5.85 -5.07 1.60
CA GLN A 370 4.70 -4.55 2.31
C GLN A 370 3.54 -5.57 2.44
N GLY A 371 3.60 -6.68 1.69
CA GLY A 371 2.56 -7.71 1.67
C GLY A 371 1.57 -7.59 0.52
N ASP A 372 1.74 -6.62 -0.38
CA ASP A 372 0.82 -6.39 -1.49
C ASP A 372 1.15 -7.30 -2.67
N LEU A 373 0.15 -7.96 -3.25
CA LEU A 373 0.34 -8.74 -4.46
C LEU A 373 0.37 -7.82 -5.69
N LEU A 374 1.44 -7.87 -6.46
CA LEU A 374 1.50 -7.21 -7.76
C LEU A 374 0.58 -7.94 -8.75
N GLY A 375 -0.46 -7.26 -9.20
CA GLY A 375 -1.41 -7.80 -10.19
C GLY A 375 -0.83 -7.85 -11.61
N MET A 376 -1.50 -8.61 -12.48
CA MET A 376 -1.21 -8.62 -13.91
C MET A 376 -1.59 -7.28 -14.56
N CYS A 377 -0.82 -6.83 -15.54
CA CYS A 377 -1.16 -5.65 -16.34
C CYS A 377 -2.49 -5.84 -17.08
N ALA A 378 -3.21 -4.73 -17.32
CA ALA A 378 -4.52 -4.77 -17.95
C ALA A 378 -4.54 -5.42 -19.35
N PRO A 379 -3.55 -5.19 -20.24
CA PRO A 379 -3.55 -5.86 -21.55
C PRO A 379 -3.37 -7.37 -21.45
N GLY A 380 -2.47 -7.86 -20.58
CA GLY A 380 -2.30 -9.29 -20.34
C GLY A 380 -3.58 -9.91 -19.80
N ARG A 381 -4.22 -9.27 -18.81
CA ARG A 381 -5.50 -9.72 -18.26
C ARG A 381 -6.60 -9.78 -19.33
N ALA A 382 -6.74 -8.73 -20.14
CA ALA A 382 -7.71 -8.68 -21.22
C ALA A 382 -7.42 -9.75 -22.28
N TRP A 383 -6.15 -10.02 -22.58
CA TRP A 383 -5.74 -11.04 -23.54
C TRP A 383 -6.09 -12.46 -23.08
N PHE A 384 -5.87 -12.80 -21.80
CA PHE A 384 -6.26 -14.11 -21.25
C PHE A 384 -7.77 -14.31 -21.13
N LEU A 385 -8.50 -13.25 -20.80
CA LEU A 385 -9.96 -13.31 -20.61
C LEU A 385 -10.73 -13.16 -21.93
N ASN A 386 -10.05 -12.82 -23.03
CA ASN A 386 -10.66 -12.84 -24.35
C ASN A 386 -10.84 -14.29 -24.81
N GLU A 387 -12.03 -14.65 -25.28
CA GLU A 387 -12.40 -16.00 -25.77
C GLU A 387 -11.68 -16.42 -27.07
N LYS A 388 -10.58 -15.75 -27.44
CA LYS A 388 -9.79 -16.09 -28.62
C LYS A 388 -8.95 -17.36 -28.38
N THR A 389 -8.88 -18.20 -29.40
CA THR A 389 -8.10 -19.46 -29.44
C THR A 389 -6.61 -19.32 -29.08
N SER A 390 -6.03 -18.12 -29.20
CA SER A 390 -4.61 -17.89 -28.91
C SER A 390 -4.22 -18.09 -27.44
N SER A 391 -5.09 -17.71 -26.48
CA SER A 391 -4.80 -17.88 -25.05
C SER A 391 -4.88 -19.36 -24.64
N GLU A 392 -5.80 -20.11 -25.24
CA GLU A 392 -5.94 -21.55 -25.02
C GLU A 392 -4.75 -22.34 -25.55
N VAL A 393 -4.32 -22.05 -26.79
CA VAL A 393 -3.13 -22.67 -27.37
C VAL A 393 -1.91 -22.36 -26.50
N PHE A 394 -1.81 -21.15 -25.95
CA PHE A 394 -0.71 -20.80 -25.07
C PHE A 394 -0.72 -21.60 -23.76
N ILE A 395 -1.83 -21.60 -23.03
CA ILE A 395 -1.93 -22.35 -21.78
C ILE A 395 -1.64 -23.83 -22.05
N LYS A 396 -2.18 -24.39 -23.14
CA LYS A 396 -1.89 -25.77 -23.54
C LYS A 396 -0.39 -26.00 -23.77
N ARG A 397 0.30 -25.13 -24.52
CA ARG A 397 1.76 -25.24 -24.72
C ARG A 397 2.55 -25.19 -23.40
N LEU A 398 2.16 -24.33 -22.47
CA LEU A 398 2.78 -24.29 -21.14
C LEU A 398 2.58 -25.61 -20.39
N MET A 399 1.38 -26.18 -20.45
CA MET A 399 1.04 -27.45 -19.81
C MET A 399 1.79 -28.63 -20.46
N ASP A 400 1.88 -28.64 -21.79
CA ASP A 400 2.57 -29.68 -22.57
C ASP A 400 4.08 -29.72 -22.24
N SER A 401 4.68 -28.59 -21.86
CA SER A 401 6.11 -28.55 -21.46
C SER A 401 6.43 -29.37 -20.19
N PHE A 402 5.42 -29.69 -19.37
CA PHE A 402 5.59 -30.62 -18.24
C PHE A 402 5.85 -32.07 -18.68
N GLY A 403 5.65 -32.38 -19.97
CA GLY A 403 5.98 -33.68 -20.56
C GLY A 403 7.37 -33.76 -21.20
N SER A 404 8.00 -32.63 -21.57
CA SER A 404 9.19 -32.61 -22.44
C SER A 404 10.55 -32.46 -21.72
N MET A 405 10.59 -32.20 -20.41
CA MET A 405 11.83 -32.07 -19.59
C MET A 405 12.89 -31.09 -20.17
N ASP A 406 12.48 -30.08 -20.93
CA ASP A 406 13.38 -29.14 -21.62
C ASP A 406 13.70 -27.86 -20.81
N GLU A 407 14.62 -27.01 -21.32
CA GLU A 407 14.91 -25.67 -20.75
C GLU A 407 13.65 -24.78 -20.67
N SER A 408 12.61 -25.05 -21.47
CA SER A 408 11.37 -24.25 -21.51
C SER A 408 10.49 -24.50 -20.28
N LEU A 409 10.63 -25.66 -19.63
CA LEU A 409 9.86 -26.02 -18.45
C LEU A 409 9.99 -25.01 -17.30
N ASP A 410 11.20 -24.53 -17.00
CA ASP A 410 11.42 -23.55 -15.93
C ASP A 410 10.75 -22.20 -16.23
N TRP A 411 10.68 -21.83 -17.51
CA TRP A 411 9.95 -20.63 -17.94
C TRP A 411 8.45 -20.86 -17.82
N SER A 412 7.97 -22.03 -18.26
CA SER A 412 6.57 -22.40 -18.19
C SER A 412 6.04 -22.39 -16.77
N ILE A 413 6.78 -22.94 -15.81
CA ILE A 413 6.39 -22.94 -14.39
C ILE A 413 6.28 -21.52 -13.86
N LYS A 414 7.28 -20.67 -14.09
CA LYS A 414 7.25 -19.28 -13.60
C LYS A 414 6.08 -18.48 -14.17
N ILE A 415 5.84 -18.63 -15.47
CA ILE A 415 4.71 -17.98 -16.15
C ILE A 415 3.38 -18.52 -15.62
N LEU A 416 3.22 -19.84 -15.56
CA LEU A 416 1.98 -20.47 -15.11
C LEU A 416 1.69 -20.11 -13.65
N SER A 417 2.68 -20.16 -12.77
CA SER A 417 2.58 -19.72 -11.39
C SER A 417 2.15 -18.25 -11.28
N SER A 418 2.73 -17.35 -12.07
CA SER A 418 2.33 -15.94 -12.11
C SER A 418 0.89 -15.74 -12.61
N ILE A 419 0.48 -16.47 -13.65
CA ILE A 419 -0.90 -16.44 -14.17
C ILE A 419 -1.87 -16.90 -13.08
N LEU A 420 -1.63 -18.06 -12.46
CA LEU A 420 -2.53 -18.63 -11.46
C LEU A 420 -2.62 -17.77 -10.20
N ARG A 421 -1.51 -17.15 -9.81
CA ARG A 421 -1.46 -16.26 -8.64
C ARG A 421 -2.23 -14.95 -8.86
N THR A 422 -2.40 -14.50 -10.11
CA THR A 422 -3.04 -13.20 -10.44
C THR A 422 -4.40 -13.32 -11.14
N LEU A 423 -4.67 -14.47 -11.76
CA LEU A 423 -5.83 -14.79 -12.58
C LEU A 423 -6.22 -16.27 -12.40
N PRO A 424 -6.66 -16.67 -11.20
CA PRO A 424 -7.09 -18.05 -10.94
C PRO A 424 -8.25 -18.49 -11.86
N ASP A 425 -9.07 -17.56 -12.34
CA ASP A 425 -10.16 -17.79 -13.30
C ASP A 425 -9.71 -18.57 -14.56
N VAL A 426 -8.47 -18.35 -15.02
CA VAL A 426 -7.91 -19.05 -16.18
C VAL A 426 -7.84 -20.56 -15.94
N ALA A 427 -7.49 -20.98 -14.72
CA ALA A 427 -7.51 -22.39 -14.34
C ALA A 427 -8.93 -22.92 -14.14
N LEU A 428 -9.81 -22.14 -13.54
CA LEU A 428 -11.19 -22.56 -13.29
C LEU A 428 -11.99 -22.80 -14.57
N GLN A 429 -11.74 -22.00 -15.61
CA GLN A 429 -12.31 -22.22 -16.94
C GLN A 429 -11.80 -23.51 -17.60
N ARG A 430 -10.59 -23.95 -17.24
CA ARG A 430 -9.86 -25.07 -17.86
C ARG A 430 -9.54 -26.16 -16.86
N TRP A 431 -10.46 -26.35 -15.90
CA TRP A 431 -10.19 -27.14 -14.69
C TRP A 431 -9.72 -28.55 -15.01
N ASP A 432 -10.36 -29.25 -15.96
CA ASP A 432 -10.01 -30.63 -16.31
C ASP A 432 -8.54 -30.78 -16.74
N SER A 433 -7.99 -29.80 -17.47
CA SER A 433 -6.58 -29.82 -17.89
C SER A 433 -5.63 -29.60 -16.71
N PHE A 434 -5.98 -28.69 -15.79
CA PHE A 434 -5.21 -28.46 -14.57
C PHE A 434 -5.32 -29.64 -13.61
N HIS A 435 -6.51 -30.21 -13.46
CA HIS A 435 -6.76 -31.37 -12.64
C HIS A 435 -5.91 -32.55 -13.11
N LYS A 436 -5.89 -32.88 -14.42
CA LYS A 436 -5.01 -33.91 -14.99
C LYS A 436 -3.52 -33.64 -14.75
N LEU A 437 -3.08 -32.38 -14.83
CA LEU A 437 -1.70 -32.02 -14.50
C LEU A 437 -1.37 -32.36 -13.03
N PHE A 438 -2.32 -32.12 -12.11
CA PHE A 438 -2.14 -32.39 -10.69
C PHE A 438 -2.37 -33.87 -10.32
N GLU A 439 -3.25 -34.59 -11.00
CA GLU A 439 -3.43 -36.05 -10.84
C GLU A 439 -2.13 -36.80 -11.13
N GLY A 440 -1.34 -36.30 -12.10
CA GLY A 440 0.00 -36.82 -12.41
C GLY A 440 1.05 -36.63 -11.30
N LEU A 441 0.70 -36.05 -10.14
CA LEU A 441 1.54 -36.04 -8.95
C LEU A 441 1.60 -37.47 -8.35
N ASP A 442 2.64 -38.21 -8.72
CA ASP A 442 3.09 -39.38 -7.97
C ASP A 442 3.75 -38.90 -6.66
N THR A 443 3.72 -39.72 -5.63
CA THR A 443 4.28 -39.43 -4.30
C THR A 443 5.44 -40.33 -3.92
N SER A 444 5.74 -41.29 -4.79
CA SER A 444 6.84 -42.23 -4.62
C SER A 444 8.15 -41.76 -5.26
N SER A 445 8.13 -40.73 -6.13
CA SER A 445 9.34 -40.25 -6.80
C SER A 445 9.96 -39.05 -6.07
N THR A 446 11.29 -38.99 -6.00
CA THR A 446 12.00 -37.78 -5.52
C THR A 446 12.23 -36.79 -6.66
N SER A 447 11.48 -36.89 -7.76
CA SER A 447 11.78 -36.20 -8.99
C SER A 447 11.54 -34.69 -8.87
N GLY A 448 12.44 -33.90 -9.47
CA GLY A 448 12.27 -32.44 -9.53
C GLY A 448 10.97 -32.01 -10.21
N MET A 449 10.34 -32.87 -11.02
CA MET A 449 9.09 -32.59 -11.73
C MET A 449 7.88 -32.49 -10.81
N GLU A 450 7.80 -33.31 -9.76
CA GLU A 450 6.69 -33.25 -8.80
C GLU A 450 6.72 -31.94 -8.01
N LEU A 451 7.90 -31.51 -7.56
CA LEU A 451 8.06 -30.22 -6.87
C LEU A 451 7.66 -29.05 -7.76
N LYS A 452 7.91 -29.15 -9.07
CA LYS A 452 7.52 -28.16 -10.08
C LYS A 452 6.00 -28.13 -10.29
N ARG A 453 5.33 -29.28 -10.37
CA ARG A 453 3.85 -29.37 -10.42
C ARG A 453 3.21 -28.84 -9.13
N LEU A 454 3.80 -29.15 -7.98
CA LEU A 454 3.33 -28.65 -6.69
C LEU A 454 3.52 -27.13 -6.52
N GLU A 455 4.53 -26.53 -7.15
CA GLU A 455 4.69 -25.07 -7.22
C GLU A 455 3.55 -24.38 -7.96
N VAL A 456 3.12 -24.97 -9.07
CA VAL A 456 1.97 -24.49 -9.85
C VAL A 456 0.69 -24.64 -9.03
N PHE A 457 0.53 -25.77 -8.34
CA PHE A 457 -0.61 -26.01 -7.46
C PHE A 457 -0.66 -25.01 -6.29
N GLU A 458 0.48 -24.78 -5.62
CA GLU A 458 0.62 -23.76 -4.58
C GLU A 458 0.21 -22.39 -5.09
N SER A 459 0.66 -22.00 -6.28
CA SER A 459 0.33 -20.72 -6.91
C SER A 459 -1.17 -20.55 -7.21
N LEU A 460 -1.86 -21.62 -7.61
CA LEU A 460 -3.32 -21.62 -7.77
C LEU A 460 -4.03 -21.36 -6.45
N MET A 461 -3.67 -22.09 -5.39
CA MET A 461 -4.33 -21.99 -4.09
C MET A 461 -4.14 -20.61 -3.48
N LEU A 462 -2.90 -20.12 -3.56
CA LEU A 462 -2.53 -18.76 -3.23
C LEU A 462 -3.27 -17.72 -4.10
N GLY A 463 -3.47 -17.97 -5.40
CA GLY A 463 -4.28 -17.09 -6.25
C GLY A 463 -5.73 -17.01 -5.78
N ARG A 464 -6.37 -18.15 -5.52
CA ARG A 464 -7.75 -18.24 -5.06
C ARG A 464 -7.99 -17.52 -3.73
N SER A 465 -7.03 -17.53 -2.81
CA SER A 465 -7.16 -16.81 -1.53
C SER A 465 -7.19 -15.28 -1.70
N ASN A 466 -6.58 -14.76 -2.76
CA ASN A 466 -6.38 -13.33 -2.98
C ASN A 466 -7.41 -12.70 -3.93
N PHE A 467 -8.18 -13.49 -4.67
CA PHE A 467 -9.09 -13.01 -5.70
C PHE A 467 -10.53 -13.49 -5.48
N THR A 468 -11.47 -12.57 -5.68
CA THR A 468 -12.89 -12.94 -5.80
C THR A 468 -13.15 -13.41 -7.23
N VAL A 469 -13.61 -14.65 -7.36
CA VAL A 469 -13.96 -15.27 -8.65
C VAL A 469 -15.30 -14.71 -9.16
N SER A 470 -15.48 -14.66 -10.48
CA SER A 470 -16.74 -14.25 -11.10
C SER A 470 -17.93 -15.10 -10.62
N ALA A 471 -19.15 -14.54 -10.64
CA ALA A 471 -20.34 -15.26 -10.21
C ALA A 471 -20.57 -16.56 -10.99
N GLU A 472 -20.21 -16.57 -12.27
CA GLU A 472 -20.29 -17.74 -13.16
C GLU A 472 -19.32 -18.86 -12.76
N LEU A 473 -18.08 -18.51 -12.39
CA LEU A 473 -17.06 -19.49 -12.03
C LEU A 473 -17.08 -19.87 -10.55
N LYS A 474 -17.87 -19.17 -9.72
CA LYS A 474 -17.98 -19.42 -8.28
C LYS A 474 -18.35 -20.88 -7.95
N PRO A 475 -19.36 -21.52 -8.56
CA PRO A 475 -19.69 -22.91 -8.26
C PRO A 475 -18.51 -23.87 -8.49
N LYS A 476 -17.81 -23.72 -9.63
CA LYS A 476 -16.60 -24.50 -9.94
C LYS A 476 -15.52 -24.26 -8.90
N ASN A 477 -15.23 -22.99 -8.63
CA ASN A 477 -14.21 -22.59 -7.66
C ASN A 477 -14.47 -23.12 -6.26
N ASP A 478 -15.73 -23.28 -5.87
CA ASP A 478 -16.06 -23.77 -4.53
C ASP A 478 -15.91 -25.30 -4.43
N ILE A 479 -16.13 -26.05 -5.51
CA ILE A 479 -16.01 -27.52 -5.50
C ILE A 479 -14.60 -28.06 -5.77
N ILE A 480 -13.68 -27.28 -6.35
CA ILE A 480 -12.37 -27.83 -6.79
C ILE A 480 -11.56 -28.48 -5.66
N ILE A 481 -11.81 -28.10 -4.40
CA ILE A 481 -11.08 -28.66 -3.26
C ILE A 481 -11.38 -30.15 -3.07
N MET A 482 -12.55 -30.60 -3.52
CA MET A 482 -12.97 -31.99 -3.47
C MET A 482 -12.10 -32.86 -4.37
N ASP A 483 -11.78 -32.36 -5.56
CA ASP A 483 -10.91 -33.01 -6.54
C ASP A 483 -9.44 -33.05 -6.07
N LEU A 484 -9.01 -31.99 -5.39
CA LEU A 484 -7.62 -31.85 -4.91
C LEU A 484 -7.36 -32.57 -3.59
N SER A 485 -8.40 -32.83 -2.80
CA SER A 485 -8.29 -33.45 -1.47
C SER A 485 -7.52 -34.78 -1.46
N PRO A 486 -7.80 -35.74 -2.36
CA PRO A 486 -7.04 -36.99 -2.43
C PRO A 486 -5.55 -36.79 -2.70
N ILE A 487 -5.18 -35.81 -3.54
CA ILE A 487 -3.77 -35.51 -3.88
C ILE A 487 -3.03 -34.99 -2.66
N MET A 488 -3.68 -34.13 -1.87
CA MET A 488 -3.09 -33.52 -0.68
C MET A 488 -2.87 -34.51 0.47
N LEU A 489 -3.72 -35.52 0.59
CA LEU A 489 -3.61 -36.53 1.66
C LEU A 489 -2.56 -37.61 1.41
N LYS A 490 -1.91 -37.62 0.24
CA LYS A 490 -0.78 -38.53 -0.03
C LYS A 490 0.43 -38.19 0.85
N SER A 491 1.39 -39.11 0.94
CA SER A 491 2.68 -38.86 1.62
C SER A 491 3.58 -37.98 0.75
N TRP A 492 4.35 -37.06 1.34
CA TRP A 492 5.19 -36.15 0.56
C TRP A 492 6.62 -36.11 1.08
N SER A 493 7.57 -35.87 0.16
CA SER A 493 8.96 -35.55 0.52
C SER A 493 9.04 -34.25 1.33
N HIS A 494 10.16 -34.02 2.03
CA HIS A 494 10.38 -32.80 2.84
C HIS A 494 10.12 -31.49 2.08
N ASN A 495 10.58 -31.41 0.81
CA ASN A 495 10.34 -30.22 -0.02
C ASN A 495 8.88 -30.10 -0.45
N GLY A 496 8.20 -31.23 -0.68
CA GLY A 496 6.77 -31.28 -0.97
C GLY A 496 5.94 -30.79 0.22
N LEU A 497 6.23 -31.31 1.42
CA LEU A 497 5.58 -30.94 2.67
C LEU A 497 5.62 -29.43 2.92
N ARG A 498 6.76 -28.78 2.67
CA ARG A 498 6.90 -27.32 2.84
C ARG A 498 5.92 -26.51 1.98
N ARG A 499 5.65 -26.96 0.76
CA ARG A 499 4.65 -26.31 -0.12
C ARG A 499 3.24 -26.69 0.30
N LEU A 500 3.01 -27.94 0.69
CA LEU A 500 1.71 -28.43 1.14
C LEU A 500 1.17 -27.65 2.34
N VAL A 501 2.01 -27.36 3.34
CA VAL A 501 1.59 -26.53 4.49
C VAL A 501 1.25 -25.09 4.07
N THR A 502 1.89 -24.57 3.02
CA THR A 502 1.55 -23.25 2.46
C THR A 502 0.23 -23.30 1.71
N ILE A 503 -0.06 -24.40 0.99
CA ILE A 503 -1.34 -24.66 0.35
C ILE A 503 -2.46 -24.69 1.40
N TYR A 504 -2.30 -25.44 2.49
CA TYR A 504 -3.29 -25.48 3.57
C TYR A 504 -3.57 -24.10 4.17
N ALA A 505 -2.53 -23.29 4.39
CA ALA A 505 -2.68 -21.93 4.87
C ALA A 505 -3.39 -20.98 3.87
N ALA A 506 -3.54 -21.38 2.61
CA ALA A 506 -4.23 -20.62 1.57
C ALA A 506 -5.70 -21.02 1.38
N PHE A 507 -6.18 -22.04 2.11
CA PHE A 507 -7.59 -22.45 2.02
C PHE A 507 -8.52 -21.35 2.54
N ARG A 508 -9.65 -21.20 1.87
CA ARG A 508 -10.72 -20.28 2.24
C ARG A 508 -11.72 -21.00 3.16
N SER A 509 -12.54 -20.26 3.89
CA SER A 509 -13.65 -20.84 4.66
C SER A 509 -14.51 -21.83 3.87
N GLN A 510 -14.85 -21.47 2.63
CA GLN A 510 -15.66 -22.32 1.76
C GLN A 510 -14.96 -23.65 1.43
N ASP A 511 -13.64 -23.66 1.29
CA ASP A 511 -12.89 -24.87 0.95
C ASP A 511 -12.98 -25.88 2.10
N TRP A 512 -12.87 -25.43 3.35
CA TRP A 512 -13.01 -26.28 4.53
C TRP A 512 -14.43 -26.80 4.72
N ILE A 513 -15.45 -25.97 4.48
CA ILE A 513 -16.86 -26.38 4.56
C ILE A 513 -17.18 -27.45 3.52
N GLN A 514 -16.64 -27.33 2.30
CA GLN A 514 -16.83 -28.34 1.26
C GLN A 514 -16.20 -29.68 1.65
N LEU A 515 -15.01 -29.66 2.25
CA LEU A 515 -14.40 -30.89 2.79
C LEU A 515 -15.22 -31.51 3.91
N ASP A 516 -15.90 -30.71 4.74
CA ASP A 516 -16.74 -31.21 5.83
C ASP A 516 -18.03 -31.90 5.32
N THR A 517 -18.42 -31.68 4.05
CA THR A 517 -19.52 -32.44 3.42
C THR A 517 -19.17 -33.92 3.18
N ILE A 518 -17.87 -34.26 3.09
CA ILE A 518 -17.40 -35.64 3.07
C ILE A 518 -17.10 -36.07 4.49
N LYS A 519 -17.85 -37.06 4.99
CA LYS A 519 -17.72 -37.59 6.36
C LYS A 519 -16.25 -37.83 6.74
N GLY A 520 -15.77 -37.05 7.73
CA GLY A 520 -14.44 -37.17 8.33
C GLY A 520 -13.29 -36.55 7.54
N ARG A 521 -13.51 -36.06 6.31
CA ARG A 521 -12.43 -35.60 5.43
C ARG A 521 -11.72 -34.37 5.95
N VAL A 522 -12.45 -33.39 6.48
CA VAL A 522 -11.86 -32.19 7.10
C VAL A 522 -10.92 -32.55 8.26
N LEU A 523 -11.32 -33.53 9.08
CA LEU A 523 -10.51 -33.99 10.21
C LEU A 523 -9.24 -34.72 9.74
N CYS A 524 -9.30 -35.49 8.65
CA CYS A 524 -8.09 -36.10 8.07
C CYS A 524 -7.05 -35.05 7.65
N HIS A 525 -7.48 -33.98 6.96
CA HIS A 525 -6.58 -32.89 6.59
C HIS A 525 -6.03 -32.15 7.80
N PHE A 526 -6.88 -31.90 8.80
CA PHE A 526 -6.47 -31.28 10.05
C PHE A 526 -5.44 -32.11 10.83
N GLU A 527 -5.67 -33.41 10.97
CA GLU A 527 -4.74 -34.33 11.63
C GLU A 527 -3.39 -34.40 10.90
N GLN A 528 -3.41 -34.39 9.57
CA GLN A 528 -2.18 -34.35 8.78
C GLN A 528 -1.38 -33.06 9.01
N MET A 529 -2.04 -31.90 9.12
CA MET A 529 -1.36 -30.65 9.49
C MET A 529 -0.71 -30.74 10.87
N LEU A 530 -1.39 -31.34 11.85
CA LEU A 530 -0.85 -31.54 13.20
C LEU A 530 0.34 -32.51 13.21
N GLU A 531 0.32 -33.56 12.39
CA GLU A 531 1.46 -34.45 12.23
C GLU A 531 2.71 -33.67 11.75
N TYR A 532 2.53 -32.76 10.79
CA TYR A 532 3.61 -31.92 10.26
C TYR A 532 4.16 -30.91 11.27
N CYS A 533 3.37 -30.54 12.28
CA CYS A 533 3.86 -29.75 13.40
C CYS A 533 4.92 -30.48 14.25
N HIS A 534 5.03 -31.81 14.14
CA HIS A 534 6.05 -32.62 14.82
C HIS A 534 7.23 -33.00 13.91
N ASN A 535 7.31 -32.44 12.70
CA ASN A 535 8.39 -32.73 11.75
C ASN A 535 9.76 -32.27 12.29
N SER A 536 10.84 -32.98 11.94
CA SER A 536 12.20 -32.60 12.35
C SER A 536 12.66 -31.24 11.78
N ASN A 537 12.12 -30.82 10.63
CA ASN A 537 12.46 -29.56 9.98
C ASN A 537 11.62 -28.39 10.50
N ALA A 538 12.30 -27.39 11.07
CA ALA A 538 11.65 -26.20 11.63
C ALA A 538 10.83 -25.38 10.61
N LYS A 539 11.18 -25.36 9.32
CA LYS A 539 10.39 -24.65 8.30
C LYS A 539 9.05 -25.34 8.02
N ILE A 540 9.02 -26.67 8.11
CA ILE A 540 7.79 -27.45 7.97
C ILE A 540 6.93 -27.23 9.21
N ARG A 541 7.51 -27.31 10.42
CA ARG A 541 6.78 -27.00 11.67
C ARG A 541 6.22 -25.58 11.66
N GLU A 542 7.00 -24.57 11.26
CA GLU A 542 6.54 -23.18 11.14
C GLU A 542 5.33 -23.08 10.20
N GLY A 543 5.44 -23.64 9.00
CA GLY A 543 4.37 -23.59 8.00
C GLY A 543 3.12 -24.36 8.43
N ALA A 544 3.29 -25.53 9.06
CA ALA A 544 2.22 -26.34 9.59
C ALA A 544 1.47 -25.62 10.72
N SER A 545 2.20 -25.06 11.70
CA SER A 545 1.58 -24.24 12.75
C SER A 545 0.82 -23.07 12.14
N LYS A 546 1.41 -22.35 11.17
CA LYS A 546 0.69 -21.28 10.47
C LYS A 546 -0.62 -21.79 9.84
N ALA A 547 -0.57 -22.93 9.13
CA ALA A 547 -1.75 -23.52 8.50
C ALA A 547 -2.84 -23.89 9.50
N VAL A 548 -2.47 -24.41 10.68
CA VAL A 548 -3.39 -24.66 11.79
C VAL A 548 -4.04 -23.36 12.27
N GLY A 549 -3.26 -22.29 12.44
CA GLY A 549 -3.79 -20.98 12.82
C GLY A 549 -4.77 -20.40 11.79
N GLU A 550 -4.49 -20.53 10.50
CA GLU A 550 -5.42 -20.12 9.43
C GLU A 550 -6.65 -21.05 9.35
N PHE A 551 -6.49 -22.34 9.61
CA PHE A 551 -7.61 -23.28 9.70
C PHE A 551 -8.60 -22.84 10.79
N CYS A 552 -8.13 -22.44 11.98
CA CYS A 552 -9.01 -21.94 13.04
C CYS A 552 -9.86 -20.75 12.58
N THR A 553 -9.26 -19.72 11.98
CA THR A 553 -9.98 -18.52 11.54
C THR A 553 -10.88 -18.77 10.34
N GLN A 554 -10.49 -19.68 9.44
CA GLN A 554 -11.27 -19.95 8.23
C GLN A 554 -12.39 -20.96 8.46
N TYR A 555 -12.22 -21.93 9.37
CA TYR A 555 -13.20 -23.00 9.60
C TYR A 555 -14.09 -22.77 10.82
N ILE A 556 -13.55 -22.26 11.95
CA ILE A 556 -14.34 -22.09 13.18
C ILE A 556 -15.13 -20.77 13.15
N ALA A 557 -14.47 -19.66 12.80
CA ALA A 557 -15.05 -18.31 12.89
C ALA A 557 -16.29 -18.00 12.01
N PRO A 558 -16.52 -18.60 10.81
CA PRO A 558 -17.58 -18.14 9.93
C PRO A 558 -19.00 -18.38 10.48
N THR A 559 -19.67 -17.31 10.89
CA THR A 559 -21.07 -17.30 11.36
C THR A 559 -22.09 -17.15 10.23
N ASN A 560 -21.69 -16.55 9.10
CA ASN A 560 -22.60 -16.18 8.00
C ASN A 560 -22.67 -17.19 6.85
N LEU A 561 -21.97 -18.33 6.94
CA LEU A 561 -22.01 -19.36 5.90
C LEU A 561 -23.08 -20.39 6.25
N GLN A 562 -23.83 -20.88 5.26
CA GLN A 562 -24.75 -21.99 5.47
C GLN A 562 -23.95 -23.28 5.55
N TRP A 563 -23.95 -23.90 6.73
CA TRP A 563 -23.36 -25.21 6.94
C TRP A 563 -24.39 -26.27 6.55
N GLY A 564 -23.99 -27.24 5.72
CA GLY A 564 -24.83 -28.40 5.38
C GLY A 564 -24.92 -29.45 6.49
N ILE A 565 -24.42 -29.14 7.69
CA ILE A 565 -24.38 -30.04 8.84
C ILE A 565 -25.14 -29.45 10.04
N PRO A 566 -25.73 -30.30 10.91
CA PRO A 566 -26.39 -29.84 12.13
C PRO A 566 -25.43 -29.09 13.07
N GLU A 567 -25.93 -28.05 13.74
CA GLU A 567 -25.15 -27.21 14.65
C GLU A 567 -24.51 -28.02 15.79
N GLU A 568 -25.19 -29.05 16.32
CA GLU A 568 -24.62 -29.94 17.35
C GLU A 568 -23.37 -30.68 16.86
N THR A 569 -23.38 -31.16 15.62
CA THR A 569 -22.23 -31.85 15.01
C THR A 569 -21.07 -30.88 14.82
N LYS A 570 -21.36 -29.65 14.39
CA LYS A 570 -20.38 -28.58 14.23
C LYS A 570 -19.70 -28.23 15.56
N ILE A 571 -20.47 -28.05 16.64
CA ILE A 571 -19.96 -27.79 17.99
C ILE A 571 -19.05 -28.94 18.46
N ARG A 572 -19.43 -30.20 18.21
CA ARG A 572 -18.58 -31.36 18.52
C ARG A 572 -17.26 -31.34 17.75
N HIS A 573 -17.29 -31.04 16.45
CA HIS A 573 -16.07 -30.90 15.65
C HIS A 573 -15.17 -29.78 16.18
N PHE A 574 -15.75 -28.61 16.51
CA PHE A 574 -14.99 -27.47 17.03
C PHE A 574 -14.36 -27.77 18.39
N SER A 575 -15.06 -28.48 19.27
CA SER A 575 -14.51 -28.93 20.55
C SER A 575 -13.28 -29.82 20.34
N LEU A 576 -13.38 -30.85 19.48
CA LEU A 576 -12.27 -31.76 19.18
C LEU A 576 -11.07 -31.03 18.55
N VAL A 577 -11.33 -30.15 17.58
CA VAL A 577 -10.30 -29.33 16.94
C VAL A 577 -9.60 -28.45 17.98
N SER A 578 -10.37 -27.77 18.83
CA SER A 578 -9.83 -26.83 19.82
C SER A 578 -8.89 -27.53 20.79
N ASP A 579 -9.26 -28.68 21.35
CA ASP A 579 -8.38 -29.43 22.27
C ASP A 579 -7.09 -29.92 21.59
N LYS A 580 -7.19 -30.41 20.35
CA LYS A 580 -6.01 -30.85 19.57
C LYS A 580 -5.08 -29.68 19.23
N VAL A 581 -5.62 -28.53 18.80
CA VAL A 581 -4.82 -27.32 18.55
C VAL A 581 -4.10 -26.87 19.82
N CYS A 582 -4.81 -26.79 20.95
CA CYS A 582 -4.23 -26.40 22.23
C CYS A 582 -3.05 -27.32 22.59
N THR A 583 -3.27 -28.64 22.58
CA THR A 583 -2.26 -29.62 22.96
C THR A 583 -1.02 -29.53 22.06
N SER A 584 -1.18 -29.52 20.74
CA SER A 584 -0.04 -29.44 19.81
C SER A 584 0.69 -28.10 19.87
N MET A 585 -0.03 -26.97 19.92
CA MET A 585 0.59 -25.64 19.87
C MET A 585 1.27 -25.25 21.19
N LEU A 586 0.72 -25.67 22.34
CA LEU A 586 1.37 -25.47 23.64
C LEU A 586 2.76 -26.13 23.69
N GLY A 587 2.89 -27.35 23.14
CA GLY A 587 4.18 -28.03 23.03
C GLY A 587 5.20 -27.27 22.18
N LEU A 588 4.75 -26.53 21.16
CA LEU A 588 5.60 -25.77 20.23
C LEU A 588 5.94 -24.35 20.69
N CYS A 589 5.25 -23.81 21.70
CA CYS A 589 5.63 -22.53 22.30
C CYS A 589 7.04 -22.56 22.90
N GLY A 590 7.55 -23.75 23.27
CA GLY A 590 8.93 -23.98 23.72
C GLY A 590 9.91 -24.42 22.63
N ASP A 591 9.55 -24.38 21.34
CA ASP A 591 10.43 -24.84 20.25
C ASP A 591 11.74 -24.04 20.21
N GLN A 592 12.85 -24.68 19.86
CA GLN A 592 14.15 -24.03 19.74
C GLN A 592 14.17 -22.95 18.64
N ASN A 593 13.36 -23.11 17.59
CA ASN A 593 13.25 -22.18 16.49
C ASN A 593 12.22 -21.08 16.76
N ALA A 594 12.66 -19.83 16.76
CA ALA A 594 11.80 -18.67 17.01
C ALA A 594 10.64 -18.52 16.01
N ALA A 595 10.80 -18.97 14.75
CA ALA A 595 9.74 -18.91 13.76
C ALA A 595 8.61 -19.89 14.08
N VAL A 596 8.95 -21.08 14.59
CA VAL A 596 7.98 -22.08 15.06
C VAL A 596 7.24 -21.56 16.30
N ARG A 597 7.94 -21.07 17.32
CA ARG A 597 7.32 -20.43 18.50
C ARG A 597 6.38 -19.30 18.11
N SER A 598 6.81 -18.45 17.18
CA SER A 598 6.02 -17.33 16.68
C SER A 598 4.71 -17.79 16.03
N MET A 599 4.73 -18.87 15.24
CA MET A 599 3.53 -19.40 14.58
C MET A 599 2.64 -20.24 15.50
N SER A 600 3.18 -20.93 16.51
CA SER A 600 2.37 -21.63 17.51
C SER A 600 1.55 -20.67 18.36
N ILE A 601 2.19 -19.58 18.82
CA ILE A 601 1.52 -18.48 19.54
C ILE A 601 0.43 -17.84 18.67
N PHE A 602 0.74 -17.56 17.40
CA PHE A 602 -0.23 -17.05 16.44
C PHE A 602 -1.45 -17.97 16.31
N SER A 603 -1.23 -19.29 16.28
CA SER A 603 -2.30 -20.28 16.14
C SER A 603 -3.22 -20.33 17.35
N LEU A 604 -2.64 -20.25 18.56
CA LEU A 604 -3.41 -20.14 19.81
C LEU A 604 -4.24 -18.85 19.87
N GLY A 605 -3.66 -17.72 19.46
CA GLY A 605 -4.39 -16.45 19.36
C GLY A 605 -5.53 -16.49 18.33
N ASN A 606 -5.28 -17.09 17.17
CA ASN A 606 -6.29 -17.28 16.13
C ASN A 606 -7.42 -18.21 16.57
N LEU A 607 -7.12 -19.28 17.30
CA LEU A 607 -8.14 -20.14 17.91
C LEU A 607 -9.03 -19.33 18.86
N ALA A 608 -8.43 -18.55 19.76
CA ALA A 608 -9.19 -17.71 20.68
C ALA A 608 -10.09 -16.69 19.96
N SER A 609 -9.56 -16.03 18.93
CA SER A 609 -10.36 -15.12 18.08
C SER A 609 -11.52 -15.86 17.41
N ALA A 610 -11.27 -17.02 16.82
CA ALA A 610 -12.29 -17.77 16.10
C ALA A 610 -13.42 -18.29 17.02
N LEU A 611 -13.10 -18.64 18.27
CA LEU A 611 -14.10 -19.02 19.27
C LEU A 611 -14.95 -17.82 19.74
N ILE A 612 -14.36 -16.62 19.82
CA ILE A 612 -15.11 -15.39 20.08
C ILE A 612 -16.06 -15.08 18.92
N ASP A 613 -15.54 -15.07 17.69
CA ASP A 613 -16.27 -14.70 16.48
C ASP A 613 -17.43 -15.66 16.18
N SER A 614 -17.26 -16.95 16.49
CA SER A 614 -18.30 -17.98 16.33
C SER A 614 -19.28 -18.07 17.50
N ASN A 615 -19.14 -17.22 18.53
CA ASN A 615 -19.89 -17.27 19.79
C ASN A 615 -19.77 -18.62 20.54
N GLN A 616 -18.66 -19.35 20.34
CA GLN A 616 -18.37 -20.65 20.95
C GLN A 616 -17.34 -20.51 22.07
N LYS A 617 -17.50 -19.48 22.91
CA LYS A 617 -16.53 -19.08 23.95
C LYS A 617 -16.30 -20.14 25.04
N ASP A 618 -17.21 -21.10 25.16
CA ASP A 618 -17.21 -22.11 26.24
C ASP A 618 -16.56 -23.43 25.83
N LEU A 619 -16.09 -23.55 24.58
CA LEU A 619 -15.48 -24.80 24.09
C LEU A 619 -14.11 -25.09 24.71
N LEU A 620 -13.44 -24.07 25.25
CA LEU A 620 -12.24 -24.23 26.03
C LEU A 620 -12.57 -24.05 27.51
N ASP A 621 -12.25 -25.07 28.29
CA ASP A 621 -12.35 -24.95 29.74
C ASP A 621 -11.36 -23.90 30.28
N THR A 622 -11.65 -23.41 31.49
CA THR A 622 -10.86 -22.38 32.15
C THR A 622 -9.39 -22.80 32.34
N LYS A 623 -9.13 -24.09 32.60
CA LYS A 623 -7.78 -24.62 32.80
C LYS A 623 -6.95 -24.52 31.52
N ARG A 624 -7.50 -24.92 30.37
CA ARG A 624 -6.86 -24.80 29.06
C ARG A 624 -6.61 -23.35 28.69
N LEU A 625 -7.56 -22.44 28.96
CA LEU A 625 -7.35 -21.01 28.76
C LEU A 625 -6.19 -20.46 29.59
N HIS A 626 -6.02 -20.95 30.81
CA HIS A 626 -4.88 -20.58 31.67
C HIS A 626 -3.56 -21.10 31.11
N GLU A 627 -3.51 -22.37 30.69
CA GLU A 627 -2.33 -22.97 30.05
C GLU A 627 -1.89 -22.16 28.82
N ILE A 628 -2.82 -21.83 27.93
CA ILE A 628 -2.59 -21.01 26.73
C ILE A 628 -2.07 -19.63 27.11
N SER A 629 -2.75 -18.95 28.02
CA SER A 629 -2.40 -17.58 28.42
C SER A 629 -1.00 -17.54 29.02
N ASN A 630 -0.67 -18.45 29.93
CA ASN A 630 0.65 -18.54 30.55
C ASN A 630 1.76 -18.84 29.52
N ALA A 631 1.50 -19.75 28.56
CA ALA A 631 2.44 -20.07 27.51
C ALA A 631 2.74 -18.83 26.63
N ILE A 632 1.72 -18.06 26.26
CA ILE A 632 1.91 -16.84 25.46
C ILE A 632 2.61 -15.74 26.27
N LEU A 633 2.24 -15.55 27.55
CA LEU A 633 2.83 -14.54 28.42
C LEU A 633 4.34 -14.78 28.62
N SER A 634 4.78 -16.03 28.69
CA SER A 634 6.21 -16.36 28.78
C SER A 634 7.04 -15.87 27.59
N SER A 635 6.38 -15.60 26.45
CA SER A 635 7.02 -15.15 25.19
C SER A 635 7.13 -13.62 25.05
N PHE A 636 6.65 -12.83 26.02
CA PHE A 636 6.73 -11.35 25.98
C PHE A 636 8.17 -10.81 26.04
N ASN A 637 9.10 -11.61 26.55
CA ASN A 637 10.51 -11.27 26.68
C ASN A 637 11.40 -12.16 25.79
N ASP A 638 10.82 -12.77 24.74
CA ASP A 638 11.60 -13.52 23.76
C ASP A 638 12.64 -12.61 23.07
N THR A 639 13.80 -13.16 22.75
CA THR A 639 14.89 -12.45 22.06
C THR A 639 14.52 -12.08 20.62
N ASN A 640 13.54 -12.77 20.04
CA ASN A 640 13.04 -12.52 18.70
C ASN A 640 11.80 -11.61 18.69
N ASP A 641 11.95 -10.44 18.08
CA ASP A 641 10.90 -9.43 17.90
C ASP A 641 9.64 -9.95 17.16
N LYS A 642 9.75 -10.95 16.27
CA LYS A 642 8.59 -11.58 15.61
C LYS A 642 7.76 -12.41 16.60
N VAL A 643 8.42 -13.10 17.54
CA VAL A 643 7.76 -13.85 18.62
C VAL A 643 7.02 -12.90 19.53
N VAL A 644 7.70 -11.84 20.01
CA VAL A 644 7.10 -10.83 20.90
C VAL A 644 5.87 -10.17 20.27
N LYS A 645 5.91 -9.81 18.99
CA LYS A 645 4.75 -9.24 18.29
C LYS A 645 3.56 -10.16 18.24
N ASN A 646 3.78 -11.44 17.94
CA ASN A 646 2.71 -12.43 17.92
C ASN A 646 2.19 -12.72 19.34
N ALA A 647 3.05 -12.68 20.36
CA ALA A 647 2.64 -12.79 21.75
C ALA A 647 1.72 -11.64 22.15
N ILE A 648 2.11 -10.40 21.87
CA ILE A 648 1.28 -9.20 22.12
C ILE A 648 -0.10 -9.36 21.49
N ARG A 649 -0.16 -9.65 20.18
CA ARG A 649 -1.43 -9.83 19.45
C ARG A 649 -2.27 -10.97 20.05
N SER A 650 -1.66 -12.14 20.25
CA SER A 650 -2.38 -13.34 20.66
C SER A 650 -2.90 -13.22 22.09
N THR A 651 -2.17 -12.54 22.96
CA THR A 651 -2.63 -12.18 24.31
C THR A 651 -3.85 -11.28 24.31
N GLY A 652 -4.01 -10.38 23.31
CA GLY A 652 -5.25 -9.61 23.14
C GLY A 652 -6.45 -10.52 22.92
N HIS A 653 -6.34 -11.49 22.00
CA HIS A 653 -7.41 -12.44 21.70
C HIS A 653 -7.70 -13.41 22.86
N THR A 654 -6.67 -14.01 23.46
CA THR A 654 -6.86 -14.94 24.59
C THR A 654 -7.33 -14.21 25.85
N GLY A 655 -6.87 -12.97 26.06
CA GLY A 655 -7.34 -12.12 27.15
C GLY A 655 -8.80 -11.70 26.99
N ASN A 656 -9.26 -11.39 25.77
CA ASN A 656 -10.68 -11.16 25.48
C ASN A 656 -11.51 -12.42 25.78
N LEU A 657 -11.08 -13.58 25.29
CA LEU A 657 -11.79 -14.84 25.53
C LEU A 657 -11.87 -15.17 27.03
N LEU A 658 -10.78 -14.96 27.77
CA LEU A 658 -10.74 -15.13 29.22
C LEU A 658 -11.65 -14.12 29.93
N ALA A 659 -11.67 -12.85 29.52
CA ALA A 659 -12.55 -11.84 30.09
C ALA A 659 -14.03 -12.18 29.86
N CYS A 660 -14.37 -12.65 28.66
CA CYS A 660 -15.72 -13.11 28.33
C CYS A 660 -16.15 -14.33 29.15
N SER A 661 -15.25 -15.28 29.42
CA SER A 661 -15.60 -16.51 30.14
C SER A 661 -15.93 -16.25 31.62
N LEU A 662 -15.41 -15.18 32.22
CA LEU A 662 -15.73 -14.75 33.59
C LEU A 662 -17.22 -14.48 33.82
N LEU A 663 -18.00 -14.17 32.77
CA LEU A 663 -19.42 -13.86 32.88
C LEU A 663 -20.31 -15.09 33.16
N LYS A 664 -19.80 -16.30 32.91
CA LYS A 664 -20.62 -17.51 32.87
C LYS A 664 -20.45 -18.45 34.07
N TYR A 665 -19.33 -18.39 34.78
CA TYR A 665 -19.02 -19.36 35.83
C TYR A 665 -19.38 -18.86 37.24
N PRO A 666 -19.80 -19.77 38.15
CA PRO A 666 -20.06 -19.43 39.55
C PRO A 666 -18.80 -18.95 40.28
N ARG A 667 -19.00 -17.97 41.15
CA ARG A 667 -18.00 -17.04 41.71
C ARG A 667 -16.78 -17.66 42.43
N SER A 668 -16.87 -18.89 42.94
CA SER A 668 -15.85 -19.47 43.83
C SER A 668 -14.58 -19.95 43.14
N ASP A 669 -14.53 -20.05 41.80
CA ASP A 669 -13.42 -20.67 41.05
C ASP A 669 -12.67 -19.70 40.11
N LEU A 670 -12.90 -18.38 40.26
CA LEU A 670 -12.44 -17.35 39.30
C LEU A 670 -11.14 -16.62 39.68
N SER A 671 -10.58 -16.84 40.88
CA SER A 671 -9.42 -16.09 41.38
C SER A 671 -8.17 -16.21 40.49
N SER A 672 -7.95 -17.38 39.90
CA SER A 672 -6.84 -17.67 38.98
C SER A 672 -7.02 -16.92 37.64
N SER A 673 -8.23 -16.91 37.09
CA SER A 673 -8.57 -16.15 35.87
C SER A 673 -8.34 -14.65 36.04
N TYR A 674 -8.75 -14.07 37.18
CA TYR A 674 -8.48 -12.67 37.50
C TYR A 674 -6.97 -12.38 37.57
N THR A 675 -6.21 -13.28 38.18
CA THR A 675 -4.76 -13.14 38.31
C THR A 675 -4.06 -13.10 36.95
N ILE A 676 -4.44 -14.00 36.03
CA ILE A 676 -3.89 -14.02 34.67
C ILE A 676 -4.29 -12.76 33.91
N LEU A 677 -5.55 -12.33 34.01
CA LEU A 677 -6.02 -11.12 33.33
C LEU A 677 -5.27 -9.86 33.80
N VAL A 678 -5.02 -9.74 35.11
CA VAL A 678 -4.17 -8.70 35.69
C VAL A 678 -2.76 -8.74 35.10
N GLN A 679 -2.15 -9.92 34.98
CA GLN A 679 -0.82 -10.08 34.39
C GLN A 679 -0.80 -9.67 32.90
N VAL A 680 -1.82 -10.06 32.13
CA VAL A 680 -2.00 -9.66 30.73
C VAL A 680 -2.00 -8.15 30.60
N ILE A 681 -2.86 -7.47 31.38
CA ILE A 681 -2.99 -6.01 31.32
C ILE A 681 -1.67 -5.35 31.73
N LYS A 682 -1.05 -5.78 32.85
CA LYS A 682 0.23 -5.21 33.32
C LYS A 682 1.35 -5.36 32.29
N LEU A 683 1.49 -6.51 31.64
CA LEU A 683 2.55 -6.73 30.64
C LEU A 683 2.33 -5.89 29.38
N LEU A 684 1.09 -5.79 28.89
CA LEU A 684 0.74 -4.91 27.76
C LEU A 684 1.00 -3.44 28.12
N THR A 685 0.60 -3.01 29.31
CA THR A 685 0.83 -1.65 29.83
C THR A 685 2.30 -1.33 29.97
N LEU A 686 3.11 -2.26 30.49
CA LEU A 686 4.57 -2.08 30.59
C LEU A 686 5.22 -1.87 29.22
N LYS A 687 4.84 -2.63 28.20
CA LYS A 687 5.36 -2.46 26.83
C LYS A 687 4.90 -1.15 26.20
N LEU A 688 3.68 -0.70 26.48
CA LEU A 688 3.18 0.62 26.06
C LEU A 688 3.96 1.76 26.75
N SER A 689 4.17 1.65 28.06
CA SER A 689 4.98 2.58 28.86
C SER A 689 6.41 2.70 28.30
N ASN A 690 7.06 1.58 27.98
CA ASN A 690 8.37 1.58 27.32
C ASN A 690 8.35 2.34 25.98
N THR A 691 7.27 2.19 25.19
CA THR A 691 7.13 2.91 23.92
C THR A 691 7.04 4.43 24.13
N LEU A 692 6.29 4.86 25.15
CA LEU A 692 6.21 6.26 25.55
C LEU A 692 7.55 6.78 26.04
N HIS A 693 8.25 6.04 26.91
CA HIS A 693 9.57 6.43 27.40
C HIS A 693 10.60 6.59 26.29
N VAL A 694 10.69 5.65 25.35
CA VAL A 694 11.58 5.73 24.17
C VAL A 694 11.27 6.96 23.29
N THR A 695 10.01 7.39 23.26
CA THR A 695 9.58 8.48 22.39
C THR A 695 9.69 9.85 23.05
N LEU A 696 9.52 9.92 24.37
CA LEU A 696 9.42 11.16 25.15
C LEU A 696 10.70 11.53 25.90
N LYS A 697 11.55 10.57 26.27
CA LYS A 697 12.83 10.84 26.94
C LYS A 697 13.97 10.88 25.91
N GLU A 698 15.04 11.62 26.20
CA GLU A 698 16.23 11.80 25.35
C GLU A 698 17.03 10.50 25.04
N GLN A 699 16.56 9.33 25.49
CA GLN A 699 17.09 8.01 25.12
C GLN A 699 16.96 7.67 23.63
N LYS A 700 16.39 8.55 22.80
CA LYS A 700 16.41 8.39 21.35
C LYS A 700 17.82 8.23 20.80
N SER A 701 18.82 8.89 21.41
CA SER A 701 20.22 8.83 21.01
C SER A 701 20.90 7.50 21.37
N THR A 702 20.46 6.82 22.43
CA THR A 702 21.10 5.59 22.96
C THR A 702 20.59 4.30 22.32
N LEU A 703 19.40 4.33 21.71
CA LEU A 703 18.80 3.15 21.06
C LEU A 703 19.09 3.11 19.56
N THR A 704 19.23 1.91 19.00
CA THR A 704 19.34 1.71 17.56
C THR A 704 18.01 2.01 16.85
N TRP A 705 18.06 2.34 15.56
CA TRP A 705 16.83 2.51 14.76
C TRP A 705 15.92 1.27 14.79
N LYS A 706 16.52 0.07 14.84
CA LYS A 706 15.79 -1.21 14.91
C LYS A 706 15.01 -1.33 16.22
N GLU A 707 15.61 -0.99 17.35
CA GLU A 707 14.95 -1.00 18.67
C GLU A 707 13.85 0.05 18.76
N ARG A 708 14.08 1.27 18.25
CA ARG A 708 13.05 2.31 18.17
C ARG A 708 11.87 1.87 17.30
N SER A 709 12.14 1.20 16.18
CA SER A 709 11.11 0.66 15.27
C SER A 709 10.33 -0.48 15.92
N ALA A 710 11.01 -1.37 16.65
CA ALA A 710 10.39 -2.45 17.43
C ALA A 710 9.48 -1.89 18.53
N ALA A 711 9.97 -0.96 19.36
CA ALA A 711 9.17 -0.30 20.41
C ALA A 711 7.88 0.31 19.84
N LYS A 712 7.97 1.06 18.73
CA LYS A 712 6.79 1.62 18.06
C LYS A 712 5.76 0.55 17.63
N LYS A 713 6.24 -0.57 17.07
CA LYS A 713 5.37 -1.68 16.65
C LYS A 713 4.75 -2.40 17.86
N HIS A 714 5.50 -2.55 18.95
CA HIS A 714 5.01 -3.12 20.19
C HIS A 714 3.94 -2.24 20.82
N GLY A 715 4.18 -0.93 20.98
CA GLY A 715 3.19 0.00 21.51
C GLY A 715 1.89 -0.01 20.70
N TRP A 716 1.99 -0.03 19.37
CA TRP A 716 0.80 -0.16 18.51
C TRP A 716 0.04 -1.47 18.78
N GLY A 717 0.74 -2.60 18.82
CA GLY A 717 0.14 -3.90 19.13
C GLY A 717 -0.46 -3.96 20.53
N CYS A 718 0.18 -3.34 21.53
CA CYS A 718 -0.30 -3.29 22.91
C CYS A 718 -1.58 -2.47 23.05
N CYS A 719 -1.67 -1.31 22.40
CA CYS A 719 -2.92 -0.55 22.36
C CYS A 719 -4.07 -1.38 21.77
N HIS A 720 -3.83 -2.06 20.63
CA HIS A 720 -4.85 -2.89 20.00
C HIS A 720 -5.28 -4.04 20.92
N SER A 721 -4.32 -4.71 21.54
CA SER A 721 -4.56 -5.88 22.40
C SER A 721 -5.26 -5.50 23.70
N LEU A 722 -4.94 -4.34 24.28
CA LEU A 722 -5.69 -3.78 25.42
C LEU A 722 -7.14 -3.48 25.03
N GLY A 723 -7.38 -2.91 23.85
CA GLY A 723 -8.72 -2.68 23.32
C GLY A 723 -9.55 -3.97 23.23
N LEU A 724 -8.96 -5.05 22.69
CA LEU A 724 -9.63 -6.36 22.63
C LEU A 724 -9.94 -6.91 24.03
N VAL A 725 -9.02 -6.78 24.99
CA VAL A 725 -9.27 -7.20 26.37
C VAL A 725 -10.42 -6.40 26.99
N PHE A 726 -10.45 -5.08 26.77
CA PHE A 726 -11.51 -4.20 27.27
C PHE A 726 -12.88 -4.51 26.68
N GLU A 727 -12.94 -4.85 25.39
CA GLU A 727 -14.17 -5.28 24.73
C GLU A 727 -14.78 -6.53 25.39
N GLY A 728 -13.94 -7.44 25.91
CA GLY A 728 -14.39 -8.63 26.64
C GLY A 728 -14.80 -8.38 28.09
N LEU A 729 -14.46 -7.23 28.66
CA LEU A 729 -14.79 -6.88 30.05
C LEU A 729 -16.22 -6.32 30.14
N SER A 730 -17.01 -6.82 31.08
CA SER A 730 -18.34 -6.25 31.38
C SER A 730 -18.33 -5.39 32.64
N ALA A 731 -19.28 -4.45 32.74
CA ALA A 731 -19.49 -3.66 33.96
C ALA A 731 -19.78 -4.52 35.21
N GLY A 732 -20.36 -5.72 35.01
CA GLY A 732 -20.65 -6.65 36.10
C GLY A 732 -19.41 -7.14 36.84
N ILE A 733 -18.28 -7.28 36.14
CA ILE A 733 -17.00 -7.73 36.72
C ILE A 733 -16.49 -6.75 37.78
N PHE A 734 -16.78 -5.45 37.61
CA PHE A 734 -16.23 -4.40 38.48
C PHE A 734 -17.09 -4.08 39.70
N LYS A 735 -18.38 -4.45 39.67
CA LYS A 735 -19.26 -4.35 40.85
C LYS A 735 -18.78 -5.23 42.01
N GLU A 736 -18.01 -6.28 41.70
CA GLU A 736 -17.48 -7.25 42.68
C GLU A 736 -16.18 -6.78 43.38
N LYS A 737 -15.72 -5.54 43.13
CA LYS A 737 -14.55 -4.90 43.79
C LYS A 737 -13.25 -5.74 43.76
N CYS A 738 -12.90 -6.34 42.61
CA CYS A 738 -11.55 -6.85 42.40
C CYS A 738 -10.55 -5.67 42.28
N ASN A 739 -10.13 -5.12 43.42
CA ASN A 739 -9.29 -3.92 43.49
C ASN A 739 -8.00 -4.04 42.67
N VAL A 740 -7.44 -5.26 42.56
CA VAL A 740 -6.22 -5.53 41.80
C VAL A 740 -6.46 -5.40 40.28
N LEU A 741 -7.60 -5.89 39.78
CA LEU A 741 -7.95 -5.75 38.36
C LEU A 741 -8.27 -4.30 38.02
N VAL A 742 -9.01 -3.61 38.87
CA VAL A 742 -9.29 -2.17 38.72
C VAL A 742 -7.97 -1.40 38.64
N SER A 743 -7.05 -1.61 39.59
CA SER A 743 -5.74 -0.97 39.60
C SER A 743 -4.92 -1.23 38.32
N ALA A 744 -4.92 -2.46 37.80
CA ALA A 744 -4.23 -2.78 36.55
C ALA A 744 -4.86 -2.07 35.34
N CYS A 745 -6.20 -2.03 35.26
CA CYS A 745 -6.91 -1.25 34.24
C CYS A 745 -6.59 0.24 34.36
N SER A 746 -6.46 0.77 35.59
CA SER A 746 -6.14 2.17 35.83
C SER A 746 -4.80 2.59 35.28
N GLU A 747 -3.80 1.76 35.52
CA GLU A 747 -2.47 1.98 34.95
C GLU A 747 -2.52 1.94 33.42
N ALA A 748 -3.24 0.96 32.83
CA ALA A 748 -3.38 0.85 31.38
C ALA A 748 -4.06 2.07 30.75
N ILE A 749 -5.18 2.52 31.34
CA ILE A 749 -5.94 3.69 30.89
C ILE A 749 -5.06 4.93 30.96
N TYR A 750 -4.31 5.13 32.05
CA TYR A 750 -3.37 6.25 32.17
C TYR A 750 -2.42 6.32 30.97
N TYR A 751 -1.71 5.22 30.67
CA TYR A 751 -0.75 5.22 29.55
C TYR A 751 -1.43 5.35 28.17
N LEU A 752 -2.65 4.82 28.00
CA LEU A 752 -3.42 5.02 26.77
C LEU A 752 -3.82 6.50 26.58
N LEU A 753 -4.24 7.19 27.64
CA LEU A 753 -4.59 8.62 27.60
C LEU A 753 -3.36 9.53 27.40
N GLN A 754 -2.17 9.11 27.83
CA GLN A 754 -0.93 9.82 27.53
C GLN A 754 -0.56 9.79 26.03
N CYS A 755 -1.06 8.83 25.25
CA CYS A 755 -0.73 8.72 23.83
C CYS A 755 -1.29 9.89 22.98
N PRO A 756 -2.60 10.24 23.05
CA PRO A 756 -3.15 11.45 22.41
C PRO A 756 -2.47 12.75 22.85
N LYS A 757 -2.16 12.90 24.14
CA LYS A 757 -1.43 14.06 24.68
C LYS A 757 -0.10 14.29 23.95
N ASN A 758 0.57 13.19 23.61
CA ASN A 758 1.86 13.19 22.94
C ASN A 758 1.77 12.93 21.41
N HIS A 759 0.63 13.22 20.78
CA HIS A 759 0.38 12.92 19.36
C HIS A 759 1.41 13.50 18.39
N THR A 760 2.07 14.61 18.74
CA THR A 760 3.12 15.24 17.93
C THR A 760 4.43 14.45 17.91
N ASN A 761 4.70 13.68 18.97
CA ASN A 761 5.94 12.93 19.16
C ASN A 761 5.80 11.45 18.82
N LEU A 762 4.58 10.90 18.93
CA LEU A 762 4.28 9.49 18.70
C LEU A 762 3.95 9.19 17.23
N ASN A 763 4.06 7.91 16.88
CA ASN A 763 3.55 7.43 15.61
C ASN A 763 2.02 7.50 15.60
N GLU A 764 1.44 8.05 14.54
CA GLU A 764 -0.01 8.17 14.38
C GLU A 764 -0.77 6.86 14.62
N LYS A 765 -0.23 5.70 14.20
CA LYS A 765 -0.91 4.41 14.41
C LYS A 765 -1.05 4.09 15.90
N VAL A 766 -0.07 4.44 16.73
CA VAL A 766 -0.15 4.24 18.19
C VAL A 766 -1.24 5.12 18.77
N VAL A 767 -1.26 6.40 18.41
CA VAL A 767 -2.25 7.39 18.89
C VAL A 767 -3.68 7.01 18.50
N VAL A 768 -3.90 6.67 17.22
CA VAL A 768 -5.22 6.27 16.72
C VAL A 768 -5.67 4.98 17.41
N THR A 769 -4.77 4.01 17.59
CA THR A 769 -5.13 2.73 18.22
C THR A 769 -5.36 2.88 19.72
N SER A 770 -4.67 3.80 20.40
CA SER A 770 -4.92 4.07 21.83
C SER A 770 -6.27 4.75 22.04
N MET A 771 -6.64 5.69 21.17
CA MET A 771 -7.98 6.30 21.16
C MET A 771 -9.06 5.24 20.98
N ALA A 772 -8.90 4.35 19.99
CA ALA A 772 -9.83 3.25 19.75
C ALA A 772 -9.91 2.29 20.95
N ALA A 773 -8.77 1.94 21.56
CA ALA A 773 -8.73 1.07 22.73
C ALA A 773 -9.55 1.62 23.91
N ILE A 774 -9.46 2.93 24.19
CA ILE A 774 -10.27 3.56 25.24
C ILE A 774 -11.77 3.50 24.91
N CYS A 775 -12.15 3.64 23.65
CA CYS A 775 -13.55 3.58 23.24
C CYS A 775 -14.19 2.18 23.40
N TYR A 776 -13.38 1.11 23.55
CA TYR A 776 -13.87 -0.24 23.86
C TYR A 776 -14.08 -0.47 25.36
N LEU A 777 -13.63 0.45 26.22
CA LEU A 777 -13.85 0.34 27.64
C LEU A 777 -15.35 0.52 27.96
N PRO A 778 -15.90 -0.20 28.95
CA PRO A 778 -17.19 0.18 29.54
C PRO A 778 -17.14 1.59 30.14
N SER A 779 -18.12 2.45 29.84
CA SER A 779 -18.19 3.85 30.33
C SER A 779 -18.08 3.96 31.85
N ASP A 780 -18.70 3.03 32.56
CA ASP A 780 -18.73 3.00 34.03
C ASP A 780 -17.33 2.91 34.64
N LEU A 781 -16.37 2.31 33.93
CA LEU A 781 -14.98 2.18 34.40
C LEU A 781 -14.22 3.50 34.40
N LEU A 782 -14.49 4.39 33.44
CA LEU A 782 -13.90 5.73 33.46
C LEU A 782 -14.45 6.58 34.60
N THR A 783 -15.67 6.27 35.06
CA THR A 783 -16.33 6.98 36.16
C THR A 783 -15.97 6.47 37.55
N LEU A 784 -15.17 5.40 37.67
CA LEU A 784 -14.72 4.92 38.98
C LEU A 784 -13.88 5.99 39.70
N ASN A 785 -14.18 6.20 40.99
CA ASN A 785 -13.75 7.33 41.82
C ASN A 785 -12.24 7.67 41.82
N ASP A 786 -11.36 6.74 41.46
CA ASP A 786 -9.91 6.98 41.49
C ASP A 786 -9.41 7.80 40.28
N TYR A 787 -10.08 7.74 39.13
CA TYR A 787 -9.66 8.47 37.92
C TYR A 787 -10.04 9.95 37.96
N GLN A 788 -11.24 10.25 38.47
CA GLN A 788 -11.72 11.62 38.62
C GLN A 788 -10.82 12.43 39.56
N LYS A 789 -10.19 11.78 40.54
CA LYS A 789 -9.23 12.42 41.46
C LYS A 789 -7.90 12.77 40.81
N MET A 790 -7.49 12.08 39.74
CA MET A 790 -6.19 12.30 39.10
C MET A 790 -6.24 13.25 37.88
N GLY A 791 -7.43 13.62 37.41
CA GLY A 791 -7.61 14.63 36.35
C GLY A 791 -7.02 14.23 34.99
N TYR A 792 -6.87 12.93 34.72
CA TYR A 792 -6.32 12.42 33.45
C TYR A 792 -7.30 12.55 32.29
N ILE A 793 -8.62 12.45 32.56
CA ILE A 793 -9.67 12.65 31.55
C ILE A 793 -9.62 14.10 31.05
N GLY A 794 -9.51 15.07 31.95
CA GLY A 794 -9.31 16.48 31.58
C GLY A 794 -8.10 16.71 30.66
N GLU A 795 -6.95 16.06 30.92
CA GLU A 795 -5.77 16.16 30.02
C GLU A 795 -6.01 15.55 28.64
N ALA A 796 -6.70 14.40 28.60
CA ALA A 796 -7.06 13.76 27.36
C ALA A 796 -8.06 14.58 26.55
N LEU A 797 -9.02 15.24 27.23
CA LEU A 797 -9.96 16.18 26.63
C LEU A 797 -9.22 17.37 26.02
N ILE A 798 -8.30 18.01 26.76
CA ILE A 798 -7.47 19.11 26.22
C ILE A 798 -6.77 18.65 24.93
N ALA A 799 -6.07 17.51 24.98
CA ALA A 799 -5.36 16.98 23.82
C ALA A 799 -6.31 16.71 22.64
N SER A 800 -7.47 16.12 22.90
CA SER A 800 -8.45 15.77 21.88
C SER A 800 -9.10 17.02 21.25
N VAL A 801 -9.39 18.05 22.03
CA VAL A 801 -9.89 19.35 21.55
C VAL A 801 -8.84 20.05 20.69
N LEU A 802 -7.57 20.02 21.08
CA LEU A 802 -6.47 20.59 20.28
C LEU A 802 -6.22 19.80 18.98
N ILE A 803 -6.42 18.48 18.97
CA ILE A 803 -6.39 17.67 17.76
C ILE A 803 -7.57 18.03 16.84
N LEU A 804 -8.76 18.21 17.41
CA LEU A 804 -9.97 18.64 16.70
C LEU A 804 -9.74 20.00 16.00
N GLN A 805 -9.15 20.98 16.69
CA GLN A 805 -8.80 22.29 16.13
C GLN A 805 -7.84 22.21 14.93
N LYS A 806 -6.98 21.19 14.90
CA LYS A 806 -6.03 20.96 13.80
C LYS A 806 -6.64 20.14 12.64
N SER A 807 -7.91 19.73 12.74
CA SER A 807 -8.60 18.94 11.73
C SER A 807 -8.85 19.74 10.44
N PRO A 808 -8.67 19.12 9.25
CA PRO A 808 -8.98 19.75 7.97
C PRO A 808 -10.45 20.21 7.85
N ALA A 809 -11.40 19.43 8.38
CA ALA A 809 -12.83 19.70 8.23
C ALA A 809 -13.26 21.00 8.93
N ILE A 810 -12.70 21.26 10.11
CA ILE A 810 -13.03 22.43 10.92
C ILE A 810 -12.34 23.69 10.40
N ARG A 811 -11.12 23.56 9.86
CA ARG A 811 -10.43 24.72 9.25
C ARG A 811 -11.16 25.31 8.06
N ILE A 812 -11.92 24.50 7.32
CA ILE A 812 -12.74 24.96 6.19
C ILE A 812 -13.92 25.80 6.69
N ASN A 813 -14.52 25.46 7.84
CA ASN A 813 -15.68 26.13 8.37
C ASN A 813 -15.35 27.37 9.23
N CYS A 814 -14.13 27.48 9.75
CA CYS A 814 -13.75 28.53 10.71
C CYS A 814 -12.80 29.62 10.14
N ASP A 815 -12.67 29.76 8.81
CA ASP A 815 -11.89 30.82 8.15
C ASP A 815 -10.44 31.02 8.67
N PHE A 816 -9.78 29.96 9.13
CA PHE A 816 -8.39 29.99 9.63
C PHE A 816 -7.32 30.19 8.52
N SER A 817 -7.69 30.76 7.37
CA SER A 817 -7.06 30.52 6.08
C SER A 817 -5.79 31.30 5.76
N LYS A 818 -5.26 32.20 6.61
CA LYS A 818 -4.10 33.04 6.19
C LYS A 818 -2.94 33.27 7.16
N ALA A 819 -3.05 33.03 8.47
CA ALA A 819 -2.03 33.52 9.41
C ALA A 819 -0.99 32.51 9.93
N ASN A 820 -1.15 31.19 9.75
CA ASN A 820 -0.23 30.20 10.34
C ASN A 820 -0.02 28.95 9.45
N SER A 821 0.57 29.16 8.28
CA SER A 821 0.90 28.12 7.28
C SER A 821 1.94 27.08 7.75
N SER A 822 2.57 27.26 8.92
CA SER A 822 3.60 26.36 9.45
C SER A 822 3.09 25.27 10.41
N ARG A 823 1.83 25.32 10.88
CA ARG A 823 1.30 24.30 11.80
C ARG A 823 0.89 23.03 11.05
N ARG A 824 1.68 21.96 11.22
CA ARG A 824 1.40 20.59 10.73
C ARG A 824 -0.07 20.23 10.96
N THR A 825 -0.78 19.95 9.87
CA THR A 825 -2.16 19.46 9.89
C THR A 825 -2.20 18.01 10.39
N VAL A 826 -3.29 17.65 11.07
CA VAL A 826 -3.56 16.27 11.48
C VAL A 826 -4.13 15.50 10.28
N SER A 827 -3.80 14.22 10.17
CA SER A 827 -4.33 13.34 9.11
C SER A 827 -5.86 13.19 9.22
N SER A 828 -6.53 12.87 8.11
CA SER A 828 -7.97 12.57 8.10
C SER A 828 -8.31 11.38 9.01
N ARG A 829 -7.45 10.35 9.01
CA ARG A 829 -7.60 9.16 9.85
C ARG A 829 -7.58 9.49 11.34
N MET A 830 -6.60 10.27 11.80
CA MET A 830 -6.50 10.67 13.20
C MET A 830 -7.68 11.57 13.59
N SER A 831 -8.10 12.48 12.70
CA SER A 831 -9.28 13.31 12.95
C SER A 831 -10.56 12.48 13.14
N ALA A 832 -10.79 11.46 12.30
CA ALA A 832 -11.98 10.62 12.39
C ALA A 832 -12.02 9.84 13.71
N GLN A 833 -10.91 9.22 14.11
CA GLN A 833 -10.83 8.50 15.38
C GLN A 833 -10.96 9.43 16.59
N ASN A 834 -10.38 10.63 16.51
CA ASN A 834 -10.43 11.62 17.59
C ASN A 834 -11.86 12.08 17.87
N GLN A 835 -12.75 12.14 16.88
CA GLN A 835 -14.15 12.51 17.09
C GLN A 835 -14.88 11.49 17.96
N GLN A 836 -14.75 10.19 17.65
CA GLN A 836 -15.33 9.12 18.46
C GLN A 836 -14.78 9.13 19.89
N PHE A 837 -13.45 9.29 20.00
CA PHE A 837 -12.77 9.37 21.29
C PHE A 837 -13.21 10.59 22.10
N LEU A 838 -13.39 11.75 21.47
CA LEU A 838 -13.86 12.96 22.15
C LEU A 838 -15.28 12.79 22.67
N CYS A 839 -16.19 12.22 21.89
CA CYS A 839 -17.54 11.92 22.38
C CYS A 839 -17.48 11.03 23.63
N TYR A 840 -16.71 9.95 23.55
CA TYR A 840 -16.55 9.01 24.65
C TYR A 840 -15.97 9.64 25.93
N LEU A 841 -14.98 10.54 25.79
CA LEU A 841 -14.43 11.30 26.91
C LEU A 841 -15.44 12.28 27.51
N LEU A 842 -16.20 12.99 26.67
CA LEU A 842 -17.19 13.97 27.12
C LEU A 842 -18.34 13.31 27.90
N ASP A 843 -18.78 12.12 27.48
CA ASP A 843 -19.81 11.36 28.19
C ASP A 843 -19.32 10.86 29.56
N SER A 844 -18.00 10.71 29.74
CA SER A 844 -17.37 10.23 30.97
C SER A 844 -16.77 11.35 31.84
N ALA A 845 -16.80 12.60 31.37
CA ALA A 845 -16.15 13.72 32.02
C ALA A 845 -16.82 14.07 33.37
N SER A 846 -16.04 14.63 34.28
CA SER A 846 -16.52 15.32 35.48
C SER A 846 -16.46 16.84 35.33
N ILE A 847 -17.09 17.58 36.25
CA ILE A 847 -16.97 19.05 36.32
C ILE A 847 -15.50 19.45 36.48
N ALA A 848 -14.72 18.72 37.27
CA ALA A 848 -13.30 18.99 37.44
C ALA A 848 -12.51 18.82 36.13
N ASP A 849 -12.86 17.83 35.30
CA ASP A 849 -12.23 17.63 33.99
C ASP A 849 -12.56 18.78 33.03
N ALA A 850 -13.80 19.24 33.00
CA ALA A 850 -14.20 20.40 32.19
C ALA A 850 -13.54 21.68 32.69
N SER A 851 -13.49 21.93 34.00
CA SER A 851 -12.75 23.07 34.57
C SER A 851 -11.27 23.02 34.18
N LYS A 852 -10.65 21.84 34.13
CA LYS A 852 -9.27 21.68 33.66
C LYS A 852 -9.11 22.05 32.17
N VAL A 853 -10.06 21.67 31.31
CA VAL A 853 -10.07 22.08 29.89
C VAL A 853 -10.19 23.60 29.75
N LEU A 854 -11.10 24.22 30.52
CA LEU A 854 -11.37 25.66 30.46
C LEU A 854 -10.19 26.51 30.99
N ASN A 855 -9.38 25.95 31.89
CA ASN A 855 -8.23 26.62 32.49
C ASN A 855 -6.90 26.36 31.78
N ASP A 856 -6.86 25.51 30.74
CA ASP A 856 -5.63 25.25 30.00
C ASP A 856 -5.28 26.44 29.09
N GLU A 857 -4.04 26.92 29.19
CA GLU A 857 -3.55 28.11 28.47
C GLU A 857 -3.65 27.99 26.94
N GLN A 858 -3.68 26.76 26.40
CA GLN A 858 -3.81 26.52 24.95
C GLN A 858 -5.26 26.56 24.47
N ILE A 859 -6.24 26.46 25.37
CA ILE A 859 -7.66 26.50 25.06
C ILE A 859 -8.11 27.95 25.10
N THR A 860 -8.36 28.54 23.93
CA THR A 860 -8.85 29.92 23.83
C THR A 860 -10.38 29.95 23.76
N THR A 861 -10.96 31.14 23.92
CA THR A 861 -12.38 31.41 23.69
C THR A 861 -12.86 30.93 22.31
N GLN A 862 -11.99 31.03 21.29
CA GLN A 862 -12.26 30.51 19.95
C GLN A 862 -12.29 28.98 19.93
N THR A 863 -11.36 28.32 20.64
CA THR A 863 -11.34 26.86 20.78
C THR A 863 -12.60 26.36 21.49
N ILE A 864 -13.09 27.07 22.51
CA ILE A 864 -14.35 26.75 23.20
C ILE A 864 -15.55 26.92 22.27
N GLY A 865 -15.62 28.00 21.50
CA GLY A 865 -16.71 28.21 20.53
C GLY A 865 -16.75 27.14 19.42
N MET A 866 -15.56 26.70 18.97
CA MET A 866 -15.42 25.57 18.05
C MET A 866 -15.90 24.26 18.70
N LEU A 867 -15.49 23.99 19.94
CA LEU A 867 -15.91 22.81 20.68
C LEU A 867 -17.43 22.77 20.87
N TYR A 868 -18.04 23.88 21.31
CA TYR A 868 -19.48 24.00 21.46
C TYR A 868 -20.21 23.72 20.14
N SER A 869 -19.80 24.37 19.05
CA SER A 869 -20.41 24.18 17.73
C SER A 869 -20.31 22.72 17.28
N TRP A 870 -19.16 22.09 17.47
CA TRP A 870 -18.97 20.67 17.18
C TRP A 870 -19.86 19.78 18.06
N MET A 871 -19.92 20.03 19.38
CA MET A 871 -20.75 19.27 20.32
C MET A 871 -22.24 19.33 19.95
N VAL A 872 -22.73 20.49 19.49
CA VAL A 872 -24.12 20.69 19.05
C VAL A 872 -24.50 19.76 17.89
N GLU A 873 -23.55 19.47 16.99
CA GLU A 873 -23.71 18.60 15.82
C GLU A 873 -23.59 17.10 16.17
N GLN A 874 -22.97 16.76 17.30
CA GLN A 874 -22.76 15.37 17.72
C GLN A 874 -23.95 14.81 18.52
N PRO A 875 -24.14 13.47 18.52
CA PRO A 875 -25.16 12.80 19.31
C PRO A 875 -24.76 12.66 20.79
N LEU A 876 -24.39 13.76 21.45
CA LEU A 876 -23.98 13.77 22.86
C LEU A 876 -25.16 13.82 23.83
N HIS A 877 -24.95 13.28 25.03
CA HIS A 877 -25.89 13.38 26.15
C HIS A 877 -25.95 14.81 26.73
N ALA A 878 -27.11 15.17 27.29
CA ALA A 878 -27.34 16.48 27.92
C ALA A 878 -26.29 16.80 29.00
N ARG A 879 -25.90 15.78 29.77
CA ARG A 879 -24.87 15.84 30.81
C ARG A 879 -23.54 16.44 30.34
N ALA A 880 -23.10 16.14 29.11
CA ALA A 880 -21.85 16.68 28.58
C ALA A 880 -21.88 18.21 28.45
N PHE A 881 -23.04 18.78 28.10
CA PHE A 881 -23.23 20.23 28.03
C PHE A 881 -23.36 20.85 29.43
N GLU A 882 -24.12 20.19 30.31
CA GLU A 882 -24.33 20.63 31.69
C GLU A 882 -23.01 20.74 32.46
N ILE A 883 -22.13 19.75 32.34
CA ILE A 883 -20.82 19.75 33.00
C ILE A 883 -19.99 20.97 32.61
N PHE A 884 -19.99 21.36 31.32
CA PHE A 884 -19.28 22.55 30.86
C PHE A 884 -19.95 23.84 31.33
N ALA A 885 -21.29 23.89 31.39
CA ALA A 885 -22.02 25.03 31.94
C ALA A 885 -21.66 25.26 33.41
N ILE A 886 -21.71 24.21 34.23
CA ILE A 886 -21.38 24.27 35.66
C ILE A 886 -19.90 24.61 35.85
N ALA A 887 -19.00 24.02 35.06
CA ALA A 887 -17.57 24.35 35.12
C ALA A 887 -17.32 25.84 34.82
N LEU A 888 -18.01 26.44 33.84
CA LEU A 888 -17.90 27.87 33.52
C LEU A 888 -18.38 28.79 34.66
N GLN A 889 -19.23 28.31 35.57
CA GLN A 889 -19.71 29.07 36.74
C GLN A 889 -18.70 29.08 37.90
N GLN A 890 -17.67 28.24 37.88
CA GLN A 890 -16.72 28.14 39.00
C GLN A 890 -15.80 29.39 39.10
N PRO A 891 -15.58 29.92 40.31
CA PRO A 891 -14.72 31.08 40.53
C PRO A 891 -13.26 30.77 40.16
N GLY A 892 -12.64 31.62 39.34
CA GLY A 892 -11.25 31.49 38.89
C GLY A 892 -11.09 31.08 37.41
N ASN A 893 -12.18 30.69 36.74
CA ASN A 893 -12.17 30.44 35.30
C ASN A 893 -12.18 31.79 34.55
N ASN A 894 -11.00 32.35 34.31
CA ASN A 894 -10.76 33.71 33.75
C ASN A 894 -11.27 33.92 32.30
N GLN A 895 -11.92 32.92 31.70
CA GLN A 895 -12.58 33.05 30.40
C GLN A 895 -14.09 33.29 30.52
N GLY A 896 -14.56 33.84 31.66
CA GLY A 896 -15.95 34.12 32.05
C GLY A 896 -16.75 34.94 31.03
N ASN A 897 -17.01 34.35 29.87
CA ASN A 897 -17.95 34.82 28.88
C ASN A 897 -19.28 34.17 29.25
N VAL A 898 -20.10 34.90 30.01
CA VAL A 898 -21.47 34.52 30.41
C VAL A 898 -22.27 33.98 29.22
N SER A 899 -21.95 34.43 27.99
CA SER A 899 -22.55 33.90 26.76
C SER A 899 -22.33 32.40 26.55
N PHE A 900 -21.15 31.83 26.85
CA PHE A 900 -20.91 30.40 26.65
C PHE A 900 -21.60 29.57 27.73
N GLU A 901 -21.56 30.03 28.97
CA GLU A 901 -22.25 29.37 30.09
C GLU A 901 -23.74 29.22 29.80
N GLN A 902 -24.41 30.31 29.41
CA GLN A 902 -25.82 30.29 28.98
C GLN A 902 -26.07 29.39 27.76
N GLN A 903 -25.16 29.36 26.78
CA GLN A 903 -25.29 28.50 25.60
C GLN A 903 -25.23 27.01 25.97
N PHE A 904 -24.24 26.60 26.77
CA PHE A 904 -24.10 25.23 27.26
C PHE A 904 -25.30 24.82 28.13
N ALA A 905 -25.72 25.67 29.07
CA ALA A 905 -26.88 25.42 29.94
C ALA A 905 -28.19 25.28 29.15
N SER A 906 -28.44 26.20 28.22
CA SER A 906 -29.63 26.17 27.34
C SER A 906 -29.68 24.90 26.49
N ARG A 907 -28.54 24.49 25.92
CA ARG A 907 -28.47 23.27 25.11
C ARG A 907 -28.64 22.01 25.94
N ALA A 908 -28.10 21.96 27.16
CA ALA A 908 -28.33 20.87 28.10
C ALA A 908 -29.83 20.70 28.40
N LEU A 909 -30.51 21.80 28.75
CA LEU A 909 -31.95 21.81 29.01
C LEU A 909 -32.77 21.36 27.79
N GLN A 910 -32.41 21.82 26.60
CA GLN A 910 -33.07 21.40 25.36
C GLN A 910 -32.94 19.89 25.12
N LYS A 911 -31.75 19.32 25.35
CA LYS A 911 -31.51 17.87 25.22
C LYS A 911 -32.27 17.06 26.27
N TYR A 912 -32.34 17.54 27.51
CA TYR A 912 -33.15 16.89 28.55
C TYR A 912 -34.64 16.86 28.19
N LYS A 913 -35.18 17.95 27.64
CA LYS A 913 -36.57 17.99 27.13
C LYS A 913 -36.80 16.99 26.00
N GLN A 914 -35.89 16.92 25.03
CA GLN A 914 -35.98 15.95 23.93
C GLN A 914 -36.03 14.50 24.41
N VAL A 915 -35.22 14.12 25.41
CA VAL A 915 -35.24 12.76 25.97
C VAL A 915 -36.54 12.48 26.73
N ARG A 916 -37.07 13.47 27.49
CA ARG A 916 -38.37 13.34 28.18
C ARG A 916 -39.51 13.14 27.18
N ASP A 917 -39.56 13.92 26.11
CA ASP A 917 -40.64 13.84 25.11
C ASP A 917 -40.64 12.50 24.36
N VAL A 918 -39.46 11.92 24.09
CA VAL A 918 -39.34 10.59 23.46
C VAL A 918 -39.84 9.48 24.39
N ASN A 919 -39.57 9.56 25.69
CA ASN A 919 -40.03 8.57 26.67
C ASN A 919 -41.55 8.68 26.95
N VAL A 920 -42.14 9.86 26.77
CA VAL A 920 -43.59 10.07 26.90
C VAL A 920 -44.35 9.54 25.67
N LEU A 921 -43.75 9.55 24.48
CA LEU A 921 -44.37 9.07 23.24
C LEU A 921 -44.24 7.54 23.03
N ASN A 922 -43.32 6.86 23.73
CA ASN A 922 -43.16 5.40 23.70
C ASN A 922 -43.11 4.83 25.14
N PRO A 923 -44.24 4.73 25.86
CA PRO A 923 -44.27 4.02 27.12
C PRO A 923 -43.95 2.53 26.87
N LEU A 924 -42.87 2.04 27.48
CA LEU A 924 -42.56 0.61 27.52
C LEU A 924 -43.76 -0.16 28.13
N PRO A 925 -44.12 -1.34 27.60
CA PRO A 925 -45.16 -2.16 28.23
C PRO A 925 -44.72 -2.54 29.65
N PRO A 926 -45.64 -2.58 30.62
CA PRO A 926 -45.29 -2.89 32.00
C PRO A 926 -44.72 -4.31 32.06
N SER A 927 -43.47 -4.45 32.49
CA SER A 927 -42.90 -5.75 32.83
C SER A 927 -43.53 -6.24 34.12
N GLU A 928 -44.32 -7.32 34.03
CA GLU A 928 -44.78 -8.09 35.19
C GLU A 928 -43.57 -8.70 35.90
N ASN A 929 -43.02 -7.97 36.88
CA ASN A 929 -42.27 -8.43 38.07
C ASN A 929 -41.20 -7.41 38.48
N SER A 930 -41.58 -6.37 39.22
CA SER A 930 -40.68 -5.74 40.18
C SER A 930 -41.46 -4.94 41.22
N ASN A 931 -41.90 -5.64 42.28
CA ASN A 931 -42.05 -5.00 43.59
C ASN A 931 -40.64 -4.78 44.15
N ALA A 932 -40.06 -3.62 43.85
CA ALA A 932 -38.88 -3.11 44.52
C ALA A 932 -39.00 -1.59 44.62
N VAL A 933 -39.43 -1.17 45.81
CA VAL A 933 -39.36 0.16 46.43
C VAL A 933 -38.56 1.21 45.63
N LEU A 934 -39.30 2.12 44.99
CA LEU A 934 -38.81 3.41 44.51
C LEU A 934 -38.88 4.39 45.68
N GLU A 935 -37.74 4.64 46.36
CA GLU A 935 -37.54 5.89 47.09
C GLU A 935 -37.22 6.97 46.06
N VAL A 936 -38.24 7.78 45.75
CA VAL A 936 -38.12 9.00 44.96
C VAL A 936 -37.70 10.12 45.91
N TYR A 937 -36.48 10.62 45.74
CA TYR A 937 -36.09 11.93 46.28
C TYR A 937 -36.70 13.01 45.37
N ASP A 938 -37.83 13.58 45.83
CA ASP A 938 -38.33 14.88 45.39
C ASP A 938 -37.55 15.97 46.15
N GLU A 939 -36.56 16.58 45.53
CA GLU A 939 -36.02 17.89 45.90
C GLU A 939 -35.53 18.58 44.63
N ALA A 940 -36.47 19.22 43.92
CA ALA A 940 -36.18 20.17 42.85
C ALA A 940 -37.37 21.12 42.66
N ASP A 941 -37.65 21.94 43.68
CA ASP A 941 -38.37 23.20 43.58
C ASP A 941 -37.77 24.16 44.62
N GLU A 942 -36.55 24.63 44.35
CA GLU A 942 -35.97 25.94 44.74
C GLU A 942 -34.45 25.94 44.42
N LEU A 943 -34.10 26.48 43.24
CA LEU A 943 -32.84 27.20 42.96
C LEU A 943 -32.91 27.91 41.60
#